data_AF-A0A959RDL2-F1
#
_entry.id   AF-A0A959RDL2-F1
#
_cell.length_a   1.000
_cell.length_b   1.000
_cell.length_c   1.000
_cell.angle_alpha   90.00
_cell.angle_beta   90.00
_cell.angle_gamma   90.00
#
_symmetry.space_group_name_H-M   'P 1'
#
loop_
_entity.id
_entity.type
_entity.pdbx_description
1 polymer ?
#
loop_
_entity_poly.entity_id
_entity_poly.type
_entity_poly.pdbx_seq_one_letter_code
_entity_poly.pdbx_strand_id
1 'polypeptide(L)'
;MIQKIKYLSLILFLSFVFSESYSQSFDCYYVDSSETTDNMPTFLGRVKPNRTTLSGDTLSPPLAHFPVIIVFVQFQDDAGYWDWPDKNTNNGKPIYLDSLIAAPNQYNSQTDWWDAYNQNTQQFSDYYMEASRGNLHVLGKAYSVVLSGNRSTYTNEYNMNQEILDSLTAQGVDWVNYDRWSYNTTDQKFYYTKDKRIDMIFRVVKSRAPSMPNYAGYNAFGGSYSSEHMIIQNNDTVYVNSGSGYLGSGITGSTYAQKYGYLALFRHELGHQMFSGGHSTYSAVSYGFGFDGFFSPNDMITNQYMEDTTFNFSNTSFELGDYSSRNSNLTGNVLTIPIQGDEIFSIAYRNKESYWDRPMSGDVALIGNIYNVSYELGRGLYIYHFREGYHLPVYLNDSFSDMECADGYWNWEFGGYDYQTVPSTCYQSPNPDWPYWNKTSARYDNDSSTLHKQILIGDGISFHYNTGGQTYPKWWGNGEKQSSVCEVGTDRIETNLDEIYTRGELAGDRDDPWLPGYNEVFSPYSSPSSSQWNQSKSNIFIWFHEENHGNAELNIYKVGQAGLDEDDILELTPPSRPMGLKNETCEFVNNYFRPKISWQHNMEPDMIRTGVSENYFKRYKIYRSVADSMDLVPPDAHSYSENVYTYIATVDIDTGTTPTFVDTSVISGCYLPDGECPPYCWIEYPIRYRVQAVDVYDDASVLSDFVKTTGIRTQPSGPGGGEEDERPVNGNGLDIPTTFALKQNFPNPFNPSTNIQFDLPKDVYVSIKVYDILGREVATIVNELRKAGSYIISFNGSKLSSGIYYYKIKAGNFVETKKMLLIK
;
A
#
# COMPACT_ATOMS: atom_id res chain seq x y z
N MET A 1 45.41 40.20 37.08
CA MET A 1 46.86 40.25 37.32
C MET A 1 47.34 38.82 37.54
N ILE A 2 48.01 38.27 36.51
CA ILE A 2 49.04 37.21 36.54
C ILE A 2 48.68 35.77 36.99
N GLN A 3 48.83 34.86 36.01
CA GLN A 3 49.13 33.42 36.03
C GLN A 3 49.57 32.77 37.35
N LYS A 4 49.15 31.50 37.56
CA LYS A 4 50.04 30.39 37.96
C LYS A 4 49.40 28.99 37.83
N ILE A 5 49.88 28.27 36.81
CA ILE A 5 50.32 26.86 36.78
C ILE A 5 49.88 25.96 37.95
N LYS A 6 49.24 24.83 37.63
CA LYS A 6 49.36 23.59 38.42
C LYS A 6 49.56 22.37 37.51
N TYR A 7 50.59 21.62 37.88
CA TYR A 7 50.97 20.29 37.39
C TYR A 7 50.00 19.20 37.86
N LEU A 8 49.88 18.18 36.99
CA LEU A 8 49.69 16.74 37.22
C LEU A 8 49.00 16.26 38.51
N SER A 9 47.93 15.48 38.33
CA SER A 9 47.79 14.14 38.95
C SER A 9 46.76 13.33 38.17
N LEU A 10 47.25 12.23 37.59
CA LEU A 10 46.48 11.05 37.19
C LEU A 10 45.59 10.61 38.37
N ILE A 11 44.31 10.35 38.14
CA ILE A 11 43.51 9.29 38.79
C ILE A 11 42.16 9.22 38.06
N LEU A 12 41.84 7.99 37.63
CA LEU A 12 40.53 7.56 37.16
C LEU A 12 39.41 8.13 38.04
N PHE A 13 38.41 8.76 37.43
CA PHE A 13 37.06 8.70 37.98
C PHE A 13 36.06 8.48 36.87
N LEU A 14 35.33 7.38 37.04
CA LEU A 14 34.12 7.03 36.33
C LEU A 14 33.14 8.19 36.36
N SER A 15 32.70 8.64 35.20
CA SER A 15 31.40 9.28 35.04
C SER A 15 30.41 8.21 34.58
N PHE A 16 29.79 7.57 35.57
CA PHE A 16 28.47 6.95 35.44
C PHE A 16 27.49 8.06 35.02
N VAL A 17 27.06 8.05 33.77
CA VAL A 17 25.75 8.56 33.38
C VAL A 17 25.06 7.38 32.69
N PHE A 18 24.33 6.60 33.48
CA PHE A 18 23.31 5.71 32.96
C PHE A 18 22.15 6.60 32.51
N SER A 19 22.19 7.05 31.26
CA SER A 19 20.97 7.24 30.49
C SER A 19 20.74 5.95 29.72
N GLU A 20 20.08 4.98 30.35
CA GLU A 20 19.38 3.94 29.61
C GLU A 20 18.23 4.63 28.88
N SER A 21 18.51 5.14 27.69
CA SER A 21 17.49 5.39 26.69
C SER A 21 16.90 4.02 26.34
N TYR A 22 15.71 3.73 26.88
CA TYR A 22 14.85 2.65 26.42
C TYR A 22 14.34 3.01 25.02
N SER A 23 15.20 2.88 24.01
CA SER A 23 14.75 2.67 22.63
C SER A 23 14.51 1.16 22.50
N GLN A 24 13.29 0.71 22.79
CA GLN A 24 12.84 -0.53 22.18
C GLN A 24 12.54 -0.19 20.72
N SER A 25 13.61 -0.14 19.91
CA SER A 25 13.45 -0.20 18.46
C SER A 25 12.84 -1.57 18.15
N PHE A 26 11.83 -1.57 17.29
CA PHE A 26 11.27 -2.79 16.71
C PHE A 26 12.27 -3.39 15.70
N ASP A 27 13.52 -3.58 16.10
CA ASP A 27 14.55 -4.20 15.26
C ASP A 27 14.48 -5.71 15.47
N CYS A 28 13.86 -6.40 14.52
CA CYS A 28 14.11 -7.81 14.30
C CYS A 28 15.57 -7.93 13.85
N TYR A 29 16.49 -8.02 14.81
CA TYR A 29 17.91 -8.16 14.55
C TYR A 29 18.18 -9.53 13.93
N TYR A 30 18.71 -9.49 12.71
CA TYR A 30 19.64 -10.42 12.07
C TYR A 30 19.82 -11.79 12.77
N VAL A 31 19.21 -12.84 12.21
CA VAL A 31 19.75 -14.19 12.37
C VAL A 31 20.96 -14.26 11.45
N ASP A 32 22.15 -14.29 12.06
CA ASP A 32 23.40 -14.52 11.33
C ASP A 32 23.30 -15.85 10.57
N SER A 33 23.26 -15.78 9.24
CA SER A 33 23.20 -16.92 8.33
C SER A 33 24.56 -17.63 8.19
N SER A 34 25.42 -17.56 9.20
CA SER A 34 26.75 -18.18 9.18
C SER A 34 26.73 -19.69 9.49
N GLU A 35 25.56 -20.27 9.78
CA GLU A 35 25.37 -21.72 9.78
C GLU A 35 24.46 -22.17 8.63
N THR A 36 24.95 -21.98 7.40
CA THR A 36 24.52 -22.80 6.25
C THR A 36 24.81 -24.26 6.57
N THR A 37 23.82 -24.97 7.10
CA THR A 37 23.77 -26.41 6.91
C THR A 37 22.88 -26.66 5.70
N ASP A 38 23.55 -26.99 4.58
CA ASP A 38 23.04 -27.44 3.27
C ASP A 38 22.16 -28.71 3.33
N ASN A 39 21.49 -28.99 4.44
CA ASN A 39 20.68 -30.18 4.68
C ASN A 39 19.35 -29.87 5.38
N MET A 40 18.81 -28.66 5.24
CA MET A 40 17.42 -28.43 5.61
C MET A 40 16.54 -29.21 4.61
N PRO A 41 15.70 -30.16 5.07
CA PRO A 41 14.81 -30.89 4.17
C PRO A 41 13.95 -29.86 3.43
N THR A 42 13.95 -29.95 2.10
CA THR A 42 13.14 -29.14 1.19
C THR A 42 11.72 -29.05 1.74
N PHE A 43 11.41 -27.87 2.27
CA PHE A 43 10.14 -27.57 2.88
C PHE A 43 9.17 -27.31 1.73
N LEU A 44 8.27 -28.27 1.49
CA LEU A 44 7.17 -28.12 0.56
C LEU A 44 5.96 -27.73 1.43
N GLY A 45 5.30 -26.63 1.06
CA GLY A 45 4.22 -26.04 1.85
C GLY A 45 3.12 -27.04 2.18
N ARG A 46 2.57 -26.90 3.38
CA ARG A 46 1.79 -27.96 4.03
C ARG A 46 0.31 -27.76 3.78
N VAL A 47 -0.39 -28.86 3.52
CA VAL A 47 -1.84 -28.86 3.33
C VAL A 47 -2.49 -28.72 4.71
N LYS A 48 -3.15 -27.58 4.92
CA LYS A 48 -3.91 -27.20 6.12
C LYS A 48 -4.78 -28.34 6.68
N PRO A 49 -5.06 -28.33 7.99
CA PRO A 49 -6.15 -29.11 8.56
C PRO A 49 -7.49 -28.63 7.98
N ASN A 50 -8.05 -29.41 7.06
CA ASN A 50 -9.31 -29.08 6.40
C ASN A 50 -10.51 -29.46 7.29
N ARG A 51 -11.37 -28.49 7.62
CA ARG A 51 -12.71 -28.76 8.18
C ARG A 51 -13.72 -29.19 7.11
N THR A 52 -13.29 -29.32 5.83
CA THR A 52 -14.01 -29.75 4.60
C THR A 52 -14.73 -28.60 3.90
N THR A 53 -14.70 -28.42 2.57
CA THR A 53 -14.77 -29.32 1.39
C THR A 53 -13.95 -28.76 0.19
N LEU A 54 -13.19 -29.54 -0.59
CA LEU A 54 -13.52 -29.85 -2.01
C LEU A 54 -12.65 -30.98 -2.63
N SER A 55 -11.66 -31.54 -1.93
CA SER A 55 -10.59 -32.37 -2.55
C SER A 55 -10.58 -33.87 -2.17
N GLY A 56 -11.69 -34.45 -1.72
CA GLY A 56 -11.77 -35.91 -1.48
C GLY A 56 -10.90 -36.46 -0.33
N ASP A 57 -10.28 -35.59 0.48
CA ASP A 57 -9.61 -35.98 1.72
C ASP A 57 -10.65 -36.30 2.84
N THR A 58 -10.29 -37.18 3.78
CA THR A 58 -11.19 -37.62 4.88
C THR A 58 -11.77 -36.43 5.64
N LEU A 59 -13.10 -36.37 5.70
CA LEU A 59 -13.83 -35.24 6.28
C LEU A 59 -13.56 -35.12 7.79
N SER A 60 -12.94 -34.01 8.24
CA SER A 60 -12.88 -33.69 9.67
C SER A 60 -14.30 -33.46 10.22
N PRO A 61 -14.60 -33.80 11.50
CA PRO A 61 -15.93 -33.60 12.06
C PRO A 61 -16.39 -32.14 11.98
N PRO A 62 -17.72 -31.87 11.92
CA PRO A 62 -18.26 -30.51 11.87
C PRO A 62 -17.93 -29.62 13.08
N LEU A 63 -17.24 -30.08 14.11
CA LEU A 63 -16.77 -29.27 15.26
C LEU A 63 -15.24 -29.23 15.36
N ALA A 64 -14.54 -29.77 14.36
CA ALA A 64 -13.09 -29.72 14.30
C ALA A 64 -12.61 -28.27 14.24
N HIS A 65 -11.59 -27.96 15.02
CA HIS A 65 -10.90 -26.68 15.06
C HIS A 65 -9.43 -26.95 15.41
N PHE A 66 -8.56 -26.01 15.07
CA PHE A 66 -7.16 -26.03 15.44
C PHE A 66 -6.99 -25.37 16.82
N PRO A 67 -6.59 -26.14 17.86
CA PRO A 67 -6.56 -25.63 19.22
C PRO A 67 -5.24 -24.89 19.51
N VAL A 68 -5.33 -23.70 20.10
CA VAL A 68 -4.17 -22.84 20.40
C VAL A 68 -4.15 -22.41 21.86
N ILE A 69 -3.00 -22.54 22.51
CA ILE A 69 -2.73 -21.92 23.82
C ILE A 69 -1.90 -20.66 23.58
N ILE A 70 -2.27 -19.54 24.18
CA ILE A 70 -1.42 -18.34 24.21
C ILE A 70 -1.03 -18.09 25.67
N VAL A 71 0.26 -17.93 25.96
CA VAL A 71 0.73 -17.66 27.32
C VAL A 71 1.62 -16.42 27.37
N PHE A 72 1.19 -15.45 28.18
CA PHE A 72 1.95 -14.25 28.52
C PHE A 72 2.75 -14.51 29.79
N VAL A 73 4.06 -14.49 29.67
CA VAL A 73 5.01 -14.86 30.74
C VAL A 73 5.72 -13.61 31.22
N GLN A 74 5.75 -13.41 32.53
CA GLN A 74 6.55 -12.37 33.17
C GLN A 74 7.37 -12.93 34.34
N PHE A 75 8.53 -12.33 34.57
CA PHE A 75 9.41 -12.62 35.72
C PHE A 75 8.97 -11.80 36.95
N GLN A 76 9.45 -12.20 38.14
CA GLN A 76 9.14 -11.49 39.39
C GLN A 76 9.62 -10.04 39.42
N ASP A 77 10.70 -9.72 38.70
CA ASP A 77 11.36 -8.40 38.64
C ASP A 77 10.98 -7.60 37.40
N ASP A 78 9.99 -8.05 36.62
CA ASP A 78 9.52 -7.28 35.48
C ASP A 78 8.75 -6.03 35.91
N ALA A 79 9.07 -4.92 35.26
CA ALA A 79 8.34 -3.67 35.42
C ALA A 79 6.93 -3.75 34.79
N GLY A 80 6.01 -2.97 35.34
CA GLY A 80 4.65 -2.83 34.82
C GLY A 80 4.56 -1.79 33.71
N TYR A 81 3.70 -2.05 32.73
CA TYR A 81 3.21 -1.09 31.75
C TYR A 81 1.70 -0.90 31.93
N TRP A 82 1.13 0.11 31.30
CA TRP A 82 -0.30 0.44 31.46
C TRP A 82 -1.23 -0.65 30.90
N ASP A 83 -0.83 -1.34 29.83
CA ASP A 83 -1.57 -2.42 29.17
C ASP A 83 -1.11 -3.83 29.55
N TRP A 84 0.15 -3.96 29.98
CA TRP A 84 0.70 -5.17 30.60
C TRP A 84 1.27 -4.84 32.00
N PRO A 85 0.44 -4.87 33.05
CA PRO A 85 0.83 -4.45 34.40
C PRO A 85 1.89 -5.37 35.03
N ASP A 86 2.47 -4.95 36.16
CA ASP A 86 3.37 -5.79 36.95
C ASP A 86 2.60 -6.87 37.73
N LYS A 87 3.33 -7.80 38.34
CA LYS A 87 2.76 -8.89 39.16
C LYS A 87 1.83 -8.45 40.29
N ASN A 88 1.97 -7.24 40.83
CA ASN A 88 1.17 -6.77 41.95
C ASN A 88 -0.14 -6.14 41.49
N THR A 89 -0.23 -5.78 40.21
CA THR A 89 -1.39 -5.13 39.60
C THR A 89 -2.07 -6.08 38.62
N ASN A 90 -3.34 -6.39 38.83
CA ASN A 90 -4.08 -7.38 38.01
C ASN A 90 -3.35 -8.74 37.88
N ASN A 91 -2.55 -9.13 38.87
CA ASN A 91 -1.68 -10.31 38.83
C ASN A 91 -0.76 -10.37 37.59
N GLY A 92 -0.37 -9.22 37.03
CA GLY A 92 0.45 -9.16 35.81
C GLY A 92 -0.26 -9.53 34.51
N LYS A 93 -1.58 -9.69 34.55
CA LYS A 93 -2.39 -10.04 33.39
C LYS A 93 -2.54 -8.85 32.45
N PRO A 94 -2.18 -8.97 31.16
CA PRO A 94 -2.46 -7.94 30.16
C PRO A 94 -3.95 -7.62 30.08
N ILE A 95 -4.29 -6.34 29.87
CA ILE A 95 -5.69 -5.88 29.84
C ILE A 95 -6.50 -6.51 28.70
N TYR A 96 -5.83 -6.89 27.61
CA TYR A 96 -6.44 -7.49 26.42
C TYR A 96 -6.47 -9.02 26.44
N LEU A 97 -5.94 -9.69 27.49
CA LEU A 97 -5.74 -11.15 27.52
C LEU A 97 -7.00 -11.94 27.13
N ASP A 98 -8.14 -11.64 27.75
CA ASP A 98 -9.40 -12.38 27.51
C ASP A 98 -10.02 -12.10 26.14
N SER A 99 -9.53 -11.09 25.43
CA SER A 99 -10.01 -10.68 24.10
C SER A 99 -9.12 -11.14 22.95
N LEU A 100 -8.02 -11.87 23.22
CA LEU A 100 -7.04 -12.24 22.21
C LEU A 100 -7.50 -13.38 21.29
N ILE A 101 -8.18 -14.38 21.82
CA ILE A 101 -8.59 -15.58 21.09
C ILE A 101 -9.92 -16.08 21.65
N ALA A 102 -10.77 -16.62 20.79
CA ALA A 102 -12.06 -17.15 21.19
C ALA A 102 -11.95 -18.56 21.78
N ALA A 103 -12.77 -18.83 22.79
CA ALA A 103 -12.89 -20.15 23.39
C ALA A 103 -13.75 -21.10 22.52
N PRO A 104 -13.49 -22.42 22.54
CA PRO A 104 -14.23 -23.38 21.71
C PRO A 104 -15.75 -23.36 21.90
N ASN A 105 -16.24 -23.03 23.09
CA ASN A 105 -17.66 -22.96 23.41
C ASN A 105 -18.37 -21.73 22.82
N GLN A 106 -17.64 -20.73 22.32
CA GLN A 106 -18.21 -19.53 21.71
C GLN A 106 -18.70 -19.76 20.27
N TYR A 107 -18.24 -20.83 19.61
CA TYR A 107 -18.50 -21.14 18.19
C TYR A 107 -19.32 -22.43 18.01
N ASN A 108 -20.41 -22.60 18.77
CA ASN A 108 -21.21 -23.84 18.85
C ASN A 108 -22.45 -23.89 17.93
N SER A 109 -22.50 -23.12 16.83
CA SER A 109 -23.66 -23.14 15.92
C SER A 109 -23.57 -24.32 14.93
N GLN A 110 -24.67 -25.08 14.82
CA GLN A 110 -24.88 -26.15 13.84
C GLN A 110 -25.36 -25.64 12.47
N THR A 111 -25.35 -24.32 12.27
CA THR A 111 -25.71 -23.63 11.02
C THR A 111 -24.67 -22.56 10.75
N ASP A 112 -24.47 -22.27 9.46
CA ASP A 112 -23.52 -21.34 8.86
C ASP A 112 -22.56 -20.66 9.85
N TRP A 113 -21.32 -21.13 9.92
CA TRP A 113 -20.35 -20.68 10.94
C TRP A 113 -19.97 -19.21 10.78
N TRP A 114 -20.28 -18.61 9.64
CA TRP A 114 -20.22 -17.17 9.45
C TRP A 114 -21.11 -16.39 10.42
N ASP A 115 -22.20 -16.98 10.94
CA ASP A 115 -23.05 -16.36 11.97
C ASP A 115 -22.33 -16.19 13.32
N ALA A 116 -21.25 -16.95 13.56
CA ALA A 116 -20.47 -16.88 14.79
C ALA A 116 -19.29 -15.89 14.70
N TYR A 117 -18.90 -15.51 13.49
CA TYR A 117 -17.87 -14.49 13.26
C TYR A 117 -18.38 -13.10 13.71
N ASN A 118 -17.53 -12.32 14.38
CA ASN A 118 -17.84 -10.94 14.73
C ASN A 118 -16.67 -9.99 14.42
N GLN A 119 -16.84 -9.11 13.43
CA GLN A 119 -15.78 -8.16 13.04
C GLN A 119 -15.39 -7.17 14.13
N ASN A 120 -16.26 -6.98 15.12
CA ASN A 120 -16.03 -6.02 16.19
C ASN A 120 -15.18 -6.61 17.33
N THR A 121 -15.01 -7.94 17.40
CA THR A 121 -14.21 -8.58 18.47
C THR A 121 -12.72 -8.57 18.16
N GLN A 122 -12.36 -8.62 16.86
CA GLN A 122 -10.98 -8.54 16.35
C GLN A 122 -10.02 -9.44 17.13
N GLN A 123 -10.43 -10.70 17.29
CA GLN A 123 -9.67 -11.75 17.94
C GLN A 123 -8.85 -12.50 16.90
N PHE A 124 -7.86 -13.24 17.38
CA PHE A 124 -7.04 -14.11 16.54
C PHE A 124 -7.88 -15.15 15.78
N SER A 125 -8.94 -15.64 16.42
CA SER A 125 -9.92 -16.56 15.82
C SER A 125 -10.67 -15.94 14.64
N ASP A 126 -11.01 -14.65 14.73
CA ASP A 126 -11.78 -13.93 13.72
C ASP A 126 -10.98 -13.80 12.42
N TYR A 127 -9.67 -13.52 12.52
CA TYR A 127 -8.78 -13.44 11.36
C TYR A 127 -8.82 -14.73 10.54
N TYR A 128 -8.58 -15.88 11.17
CA TYR A 128 -8.53 -17.15 10.44
C TYR A 128 -9.89 -17.56 9.93
N MET A 129 -10.96 -17.28 10.66
CA MET A 129 -12.33 -17.49 10.19
C MET A 129 -12.58 -16.73 8.88
N GLU A 130 -12.18 -15.47 8.83
CA GLU A 130 -12.40 -14.59 7.68
C GLU A 130 -11.47 -14.90 6.51
N ALA A 131 -10.16 -14.93 6.75
CA ALA A 131 -9.15 -15.18 5.73
C ALA A 131 -9.28 -16.60 5.14
N SER A 132 -9.72 -17.59 5.92
CA SER A 132 -9.96 -18.94 5.39
C SER A 132 -11.32 -19.13 4.70
N ARG A 133 -12.15 -18.10 4.69
CA ARG A 133 -13.56 -18.19 4.27
C ARG A 133 -14.36 -19.27 5.04
N GLY A 134 -14.13 -19.39 6.35
CA GLY A 134 -14.76 -20.37 7.23
C GLY A 134 -14.17 -21.78 7.16
N ASN A 135 -13.15 -22.02 6.33
CA ASN A 135 -12.55 -23.34 6.17
C ASN A 135 -11.60 -23.76 7.30
N LEU A 136 -11.06 -22.79 8.06
CA LEU A 136 -10.16 -23.00 9.18
C LEU A 136 -10.59 -22.21 10.40
N HIS A 137 -10.77 -22.91 11.51
CA HIS A 137 -11.12 -22.33 12.80
C HIS A 137 -9.94 -22.47 13.74
N VAL A 138 -9.46 -21.35 14.27
CA VAL A 138 -8.40 -21.32 15.29
C VAL A 138 -9.02 -20.88 16.60
N LEU A 139 -9.10 -21.79 17.57
CA LEU A 139 -9.82 -21.57 18.83
C LEU A 139 -8.94 -21.96 20.01
N GLY A 140 -9.16 -21.35 21.17
CA GLY A 140 -8.25 -21.58 22.28
C GLY A 140 -8.48 -20.66 23.47
N LYS A 141 -7.41 -20.45 24.24
CA LYS A 141 -7.45 -19.55 25.41
C LYS A 141 -6.08 -18.94 25.68
N ALA A 142 -6.11 -17.68 26.08
CA ALA A 142 -4.93 -16.97 26.54
C ALA A 142 -4.81 -17.04 28.07
N TYR A 143 -3.57 -17.19 28.55
CA TYR A 143 -3.20 -17.31 29.96
C TYR A 143 -2.09 -16.31 30.29
N SER A 144 -1.99 -15.98 31.58
CA SER A 144 -0.88 -15.20 32.11
C SER A 144 -0.18 -16.02 33.19
N VAL A 145 1.16 -16.01 33.15
CA VAL A 145 2.01 -16.72 34.11
C VAL A 145 3.03 -15.72 34.66
N VAL A 146 3.05 -15.62 35.99
CA VAL A 146 4.13 -14.95 36.72
C VAL A 146 5.04 -16.02 37.26
N LEU A 147 6.25 -16.08 36.71
CA LEU A 147 7.30 -16.98 37.16
C LEU A 147 7.66 -16.67 38.61
N SER A 148 8.12 -17.67 39.37
CA SER A 148 8.44 -17.55 40.80
C SER A 148 9.77 -16.86 41.08
N GLY A 149 10.69 -16.85 40.09
CA GLY A 149 12.00 -16.21 40.18
C GLY A 149 12.11 -14.88 39.43
N ASN A 150 13.19 -14.16 39.70
CA ASN A 150 13.61 -13.02 38.87
C ASN A 150 14.25 -13.53 37.57
N ARG A 151 14.42 -12.66 36.57
CA ARG A 151 15.11 -12.98 35.29
C ARG A 151 16.44 -13.70 35.48
N SER A 152 17.25 -13.28 36.45
CA SER A 152 18.57 -13.88 36.73
C SER A 152 18.49 -15.31 37.28
N THR A 153 17.33 -15.75 37.78
CA THR A 153 17.11 -17.09 38.34
C THR A 153 17.06 -18.16 37.26
N TYR A 154 16.57 -17.81 36.07
CA TYR A 154 16.39 -18.75 34.97
C TYR A 154 17.66 -18.76 34.13
N THR A 155 18.36 -19.90 34.11
CA THR A 155 19.61 -20.10 33.35
C THR A 155 19.45 -20.95 32.11
N ASN A 156 18.28 -21.58 31.94
CA ASN A 156 17.92 -22.39 30.78
C ASN A 156 16.40 -22.35 30.54
N GLU A 157 15.99 -22.62 29.30
CA GLU A 157 14.58 -22.60 28.90
C GLU A 157 13.76 -23.77 29.43
N TYR A 158 14.38 -24.94 29.59
CA TYR A 158 13.67 -26.14 30.01
C TYR A 158 13.00 -25.94 31.37
N ASN A 159 13.73 -25.43 32.36
CA ASN A 159 13.18 -25.19 33.69
C ASN A 159 12.09 -24.12 33.69
N MET A 160 12.26 -23.06 32.89
CA MET A 160 11.25 -22.01 32.73
C MET A 160 9.97 -22.59 32.10
N ASN A 161 10.11 -23.38 31.03
CA ASN A 161 9.00 -24.05 30.37
C ASN A 161 8.28 -25.00 31.31
N GLN A 162 9.00 -25.80 32.08
CA GLN A 162 8.37 -26.70 33.04
C GLN A 162 7.51 -25.94 34.04
N GLU A 163 8.01 -24.83 34.60
CA GLU A 163 7.24 -23.99 35.53
C GLU A 163 6.02 -23.35 34.87
N ILE A 164 6.13 -22.91 33.61
CA ILE A 164 5.00 -22.38 32.83
C ILE A 164 3.93 -23.47 32.66
N LEU A 165 4.31 -24.67 32.24
CA LEU A 165 3.38 -25.79 32.00
C LEU A 165 2.72 -26.26 33.31
N ASP A 166 3.46 -26.30 34.41
CA ASP A 166 2.93 -26.61 35.74
C ASP A 166 1.90 -25.55 36.19
N SER A 167 2.20 -24.27 35.97
CA SER A 167 1.29 -23.16 36.26
C SER A 167 0.01 -23.25 35.43
N LEU A 168 0.13 -23.52 34.12
CA LEU A 168 -1.01 -23.70 33.22
C LEU A 168 -1.88 -24.89 33.65
N THR A 169 -1.26 -26.00 34.07
CA THR A 169 -1.97 -27.16 34.62
C THR A 169 -2.73 -26.79 35.90
N ALA A 170 -2.11 -26.02 36.81
CA ALA A 170 -2.76 -25.52 38.02
C ALA A 170 -3.91 -24.53 37.74
N GLN A 171 -3.83 -23.79 36.63
CA GLN A 171 -4.91 -22.92 36.12
C GLN A 171 -6.05 -23.71 35.44
N GLY A 172 -5.95 -25.03 35.36
CA GLY A 172 -7.01 -25.92 34.87
C GLY A 172 -7.00 -26.17 33.37
N VAL A 173 -5.84 -26.03 32.69
CA VAL A 173 -5.71 -26.44 31.29
C VAL A 173 -6.00 -27.94 31.15
N ASP A 174 -6.92 -28.28 30.25
CA ASP A 174 -7.19 -29.66 29.82
C ASP A 174 -6.36 -29.96 28.57
N TRP A 175 -5.15 -30.47 28.78
CA TRP A 175 -4.14 -30.67 27.74
C TRP A 175 -4.58 -31.67 26.68
N VAL A 176 -5.42 -32.64 27.04
CA VAL A 176 -5.96 -33.65 26.12
C VAL A 176 -6.88 -33.05 25.06
N ASN A 177 -7.40 -31.84 25.30
CA ASN A 177 -8.22 -31.11 24.32
C ASN A 177 -7.39 -30.30 23.31
N TYR A 178 -6.10 -30.13 23.55
CA TYR A 178 -5.16 -29.41 22.68
C TYR A 178 -4.27 -30.36 21.86
N ASP A 179 -4.53 -31.67 21.90
CA ASP A 179 -4.00 -32.71 21.01
C ASP A 179 -5.19 -33.22 20.16
N ARG A 180 -5.34 -32.63 18.97
CA ARG A 180 -6.45 -32.90 18.04
C ARG A 180 -5.97 -33.27 16.65
N TRP A 181 -4.79 -32.79 16.26
CA TRP A 181 -4.28 -32.95 14.92
C TRP A 181 -2.94 -33.67 14.95
N SER A 182 -2.72 -34.49 13.92
CA SER A 182 -1.42 -35.11 13.68
C SER A 182 -0.95 -34.71 12.30
N TYR A 183 0.32 -34.33 12.20
CA TYR A 183 0.94 -34.01 10.93
C TYR A 183 1.69 -35.22 10.36
N ASN A 184 1.41 -35.58 9.10
CA ASN A 184 2.15 -36.63 8.40
C ASN A 184 3.24 -36.00 7.52
N THR A 185 4.50 -36.31 7.83
CA THR A 185 5.66 -35.79 7.09
C THR A 185 5.82 -36.39 5.70
N THR A 186 5.18 -37.51 5.40
CA THR A 186 5.33 -38.22 4.12
C THR A 186 4.49 -37.58 3.02
N ASP A 187 3.23 -37.25 3.31
CA ASP A 187 2.29 -36.62 2.37
C ASP A 187 2.07 -35.13 2.65
N GLN A 188 2.65 -34.63 3.73
CA GLN A 188 2.61 -33.24 4.17
C GLN A 188 1.22 -32.70 4.48
N LYS A 189 0.35 -33.57 5.01
CA LYS A 189 -1.02 -33.23 5.40
C LYS A 189 -1.25 -33.31 6.91
N PHE A 190 -2.19 -32.49 7.39
CA PHE A 190 -2.77 -32.64 8.72
C PHE A 190 -3.97 -33.59 8.71
N TYR A 191 -4.07 -34.40 9.76
CA TYR A 191 -5.17 -35.33 9.99
C TYR A 191 -5.82 -35.05 11.34
N TYR A 192 -7.15 -35.10 11.41
CA TYR A 192 -7.91 -34.93 12.66
C TYR A 192 -7.83 -36.18 13.54
N THR A 193 -6.62 -36.48 13.99
CA THR A 193 -6.28 -37.63 14.81
C THR A 193 -5.27 -37.23 15.85
N LYS A 194 -5.42 -37.75 17.07
CA LYS A 194 -4.50 -37.48 18.17
C LYS A 194 -3.16 -38.16 17.96
N ASP A 195 -2.05 -37.47 18.24
CA ASP A 195 -0.70 -38.02 18.21
C ASP A 195 0.05 -37.92 19.55
N LYS A 196 -0.67 -37.52 20.61
CA LYS A 196 -0.15 -37.26 21.96
C LYS A 196 0.71 -36.01 22.05
N ARG A 197 0.72 -35.14 21.04
CA ARG A 197 1.44 -33.88 21.08
C ARG A 197 0.45 -32.73 21.08
N ILE A 198 0.80 -31.68 21.81
CA ILE A 198 0.01 -30.45 21.78
C ILE A 198 0.18 -29.82 20.40
N ASP A 199 -0.94 -29.43 19.78
CA ASP A 199 -0.98 -28.90 18.42
C ASP A 199 -0.26 -27.55 18.34
N MET A 200 -0.55 -26.62 19.27
CA MET A 200 0.05 -25.28 19.26
C MET A 200 0.01 -24.54 20.60
N ILE A 201 1.16 -23.99 21.01
CA ILE A 201 1.33 -23.05 22.12
C ILE A 201 2.21 -21.85 21.72
N PHE A 202 1.67 -20.64 21.88
CA PHE A 202 2.42 -19.39 21.78
C PHE A 202 2.92 -18.95 23.16
N ARG A 203 4.22 -18.79 23.31
CA ARG A 203 4.88 -18.25 24.50
C ARG A 203 5.35 -16.82 24.25
N VAL A 204 4.68 -15.84 24.84
CA VAL A 204 5.08 -14.43 24.80
C VAL A 204 5.76 -14.08 26.11
N VAL A 205 7.07 -13.81 26.07
CA VAL A 205 7.84 -13.43 27.27
C VAL A 205 8.00 -11.91 27.30
N LYS A 206 7.65 -11.28 28.43
CA LYS A 206 7.66 -9.82 28.60
C LYS A 206 9.05 -9.20 28.48
N SER A 207 10.07 -9.94 28.91
CA SER A 207 11.45 -9.50 28.92
C SER A 207 12.39 -10.71 28.77
N ARG A 208 13.67 -10.45 28.52
CA ARG A 208 14.68 -11.49 28.34
C ARG A 208 15.43 -11.79 29.64
N ALA A 209 15.60 -13.06 29.97
CA ALA A 209 16.57 -13.48 30.99
C ALA A 209 18.01 -13.38 30.44
N PRO A 210 19.00 -12.88 31.21
CA PRO A 210 20.36 -12.63 30.71
C PRO A 210 21.07 -13.83 30.07
N SER A 211 20.76 -15.03 30.55
CA SER A 211 21.32 -16.32 30.15
C SER A 211 20.63 -16.94 28.94
N MET A 212 19.46 -16.42 28.56
CA MET A 212 18.63 -16.97 27.50
C MET A 212 19.02 -16.40 26.13
N PRO A 213 18.76 -17.13 25.03
CA PRO A 213 18.93 -16.62 23.68
C PRO A 213 18.22 -15.27 23.49
N ASN A 214 18.69 -14.49 22.53
CA ASN A 214 17.94 -13.31 22.14
C ASN A 214 16.68 -13.78 21.40
N TYR A 215 15.54 -13.70 22.07
CA TYR A 215 14.22 -14.00 21.51
C TYR A 215 13.68 -12.88 20.61
N ALA A 216 14.57 -12.05 20.04
CA ALA A 216 14.21 -11.02 19.09
C ALA A 216 13.76 -11.69 17.79
N GLY A 217 12.52 -12.18 17.79
CA GLY A 217 11.91 -12.98 16.71
C GLY A 217 11.74 -14.47 17.03
N TYR A 218 11.42 -15.21 15.97
CA TYR A 218 11.17 -16.66 15.87
C TYR A 218 12.13 -17.52 16.71
N ASN A 219 11.56 -18.32 17.62
CA ASN A 219 12.22 -19.52 18.14
C ASN A 219 11.16 -20.61 18.39
N ALA A 220 11.49 -21.85 18.01
CA ALA A 220 10.72 -23.01 18.44
C ALA A 220 10.58 -23.01 19.98
N PHE A 221 9.53 -23.62 20.51
CA PHE A 221 9.18 -23.62 21.94
C PHE A 221 10.32 -24.10 22.89
N GLY A 222 11.44 -24.61 22.37
CA GLY A 222 12.73 -24.60 23.07
C GLY A 222 13.88 -24.22 22.14
N GLY A 223 14.57 -23.11 22.41
CA GLY A 223 15.86 -22.83 21.77
C GLY A 223 16.87 -23.94 22.11
N SER A 224 17.73 -24.33 21.15
CA SER A 224 18.88 -25.27 21.24
C SER A 224 18.72 -26.62 21.99
N TYR A 225 17.58 -26.92 22.62
CA TYR A 225 17.36 -28.08 23.49
C TYR A 225 16.20 -28.93 22.95
N SER A 226 16.51 -30.17 22.60
CA SER A 226 15.63 -31.10 21.87
C SER A 226 14.71 -31.97 22.75
N SER A 227 14.57 -31.67 24.04
CA SER A 227 13.79 -32.50 24.96
C SER A 227 12.34 -32.03 25.10
N GLU A 228 11.40 -32.91 24.76
CA GLU A 228 9.96 -32.71 24.97
C GLU A 228 9.62 -32.57 26.46
N HIS A 229 8.60 -31.76 26.77
CA HIS A 229 7.99 -31.75 28.10
C HIS A 229 6.84 -32.75 28.16
N MET A 230 6.91 -33.68 29.11
CA MET A 230 5.85 -34.65 29.36
C MET A 230 4.86 -34.11 30.38
N ILE A 231 3.58 -34.17 30.06
CA ILE A 231 2.48 -33.79 30.94
C ILE A 231 1.58 -35.00 31.16
N ILE A 232 1.31 -35.31 32.42
CA ILE A 232 0.42 -36.41 32.82
C ILE A 232 -0.85 -35.82 33.42
N GLN A 233 -2.00 -36.04 32.78
CA GLN A 233 -3.29 -35.56 33.23
C GLN A 233 -4.32 -36.68 33.14
N ASN A 234 -4.99 -37.03 34.24
CA ASN A 234 -6.05 -38.04 34.28
C ASN A 234 -5.68 -39.41 33.66
N ASN A 235 -4.42 -39.85 33.81
CA ASN A 235 -3.81 -41.05 33.18
C ASN A 235 -3.53 -40.96 31.68
N ASP A 236 -3.81 -39.82 31.03
CA ASP A 236 -3.33 -39.52 29.69
C ASP A 236 -1.94 -38.87 29.77
N THR A 237 -1.11 -39.18 28.79
CA THR A 237 0.22 -38.57 28.63
C THR A 237 0.25 -37.81 27.32
N VAL A 238 0.53 -36.52 27.41
CA VAL A 238 0.67 -35.62 26.27
C VAL A 238 2.00 -34.87 26.37
N TYR A 239 2.54 -34.51 25.21
CA TYR A 239 3.87 -33.94 25.08
C TYR A 239 3.79 -32.54 24.49
N VAL A 240 4.56 -31.62 25.06
CA VAL A 240 4.87 -30.34 24.41
C VAL A 240 6.23 -30.50 23.76
N ASN A 241 6.21 -30.65 22.44
CA ASN A 241 7.43 -30.83 21.66
C ASN A 241 8.14 -29.47 21.52
N SER A 242 9.39 -29.38 22.01
CA SER A 242 10.20 -28.17 21.83
C SER A 242 10.54 -27.93 20.35
N GLY A 243 10.57 -28.98 19.54
CA GLY A 243 10.75 -28.96 18.09
C GLY A 243 12.17 -28.60 17.63
N SER A 244 12.54 -29.09 16.44
CA SER A 244 13.61 -28.51 15.61
C SER A 244 13.00 -28.16 14.25
N GLY A 245 13.16 -26.92 13.79
CA GLY A 245 12.74 -26.46 12.45
C GLY A 245 11.24 -26.56 12.16
N TYR A 246 10.42 -25.72 12.82
CA TYR A 246 8.98 -25.55 12.51
C TYR A 246 8.06 -26.78 12.75
N LEU A 247 8.51 -27.76 13.54
CA LEU A 247 7.75 -28.99 13.88
C LEU A 247 7.48 -29.17 15.38
N GLY A 248 7.68 -28.11 16.15
CA GLY A 248 7.41 -28.08 17.58
C GLY A 248 5.93 -27.83 17.87
N SER A 249 5.52 -28.13 19.09
CA SER A 249 4.20 -27.79 19.61
C SER A 249 4.02 -26.28 19.81
N GLY A 250 5.02 -25.43 19.55
CA GLY A 250 4.88 -24.01 19.85
C GLY A 250 6.00 -23.08 19.38
N ILE A 251 5.73 -21.80 19.60
CA ILE A 251 6.53 -20.66 19.14
C ILE A 251 6.76 -19.72 20.31
N THR A 252 7.96 -19.12 20.38
CA THR A 252 8.31 -18.11 21.36
C THR A 252 8.49 -16.75 20.70
N GLY A 253 7.81 -15.74 21.24
CA GLY A 253 8.08 -14.33 20.94
C GLY A 253 8.51 -13.57 22.19
N SER A 254 9.42 -12.62 22.04
CA SER A 254 9.81 -11.68 23.10
C SER A 254 9.77 -10.26 22.56
N THR A 255 8.57 -9.69 22.57
CA THR A 255 8.35 -8.31 22.15
C THR A 255 7.28 -7.67 23.02
N TYR A 256 7.41 -6.36 23.23
CA TYR A 256 6.34 -5.54 23.80
C TYR A 256 5.51 -4.97 22.65
N ALA A 257 4.21 -5.24 22.66
CA ALA A 257 3.29 -4.74 21.67
C ALA A 257 1.92 -4.48 22.30
N GLN A 258 1.07 -3.72 21.62
CA GLN A 258 -0.35 -3.69 21.93
C GLN A 258 -1.04 -4.96 21.42
N LYS A 259 -2.31 -5.18 21.78
CA LYS A 259 -3.14 -6.33 21.36
C LYS A 259 -2.89 -6.72 19.89
N TYR A 260 -2.90 -5.75 18.98
CA TYR A 260 -2.81 -5.99 17.53
C TYR A 260 -1.42 -6.39 17.04
N GLY A 261 -0.35 -5.88 17.66
CA GLY A 261 0.99 -6.34 17.32
C GLY A 261 1.19 -7.82 17.68
N TYR A 262 0.58 -8.27 18.77
CA TYR A 262 0.53 -9.70 19.10
C TYR A 262 -0.32 -10.51 18.13
N LEU A 263 -1.47 -9.98 17.68
CA LEU A 263 -2.29 -10.66 16.67
C LEU A 263 -1.54 -10.82 15.34
N ALA A 264 -0.80 -9.79 14.90
CA ALA A 264 0.06 -9.86 13.72
C ALA A 264 1.14 -10.93 13.86
N LEU A 265 1.83 -10.96 15.01
CA LEU A 265 2.78 -12.02 15.34
C LEU A 265 2.13 -13.42 15.27
N PHE A 266 1.01 -13.64 15.97
CA PHE A 266 0.39 -14.96 16.01
C PHE A 266 -0.08 -15.43 14.64
N ARG A 267 -0.59 -14.52 13.80
CA ARG A 267 -1.01 -14.81 12.42
C ARG A 267 0.17 -15.20 11.56
N HIS A 268 1.22 -14.41 11.57
CA HIS A 268 2.42 -14.66 10.79
C HIS A 268 3.01 -16.04 11.14
N GLU A 269 3.18 -16.28 12.43
CA GLU A 269 3.82 -17.48 12.97
C GLU A 269 2.93 -18.74 12.82
N LEU A 270 1.62 -18.64 13.03
CA LEU A 270 0.71 -19.76 12.72
C LEU A 270 0.62 -19.99 11.22
N GLY A 271 0.72 -18.94 10.40
CA GLY A 271 0.81 -19.06 8.95
C GLY A 271 2.01 -19.91 8.52
N HIS A 272 3.16 -19.74 9.18
CA HIS A 272 4.32 -20.60 8.93
C HIS A 272 4.07 -22.06 9.26
N GLN A 273 3.47 -22.31 10.42
CA GLN A 273 3.16 -23.67 10.88
C GLN A 273 2.18 -24.39 9.95
N MET A 274 1.28 -23.64 9.31
CA MET A 274 0.11 -24.19 8.63
C MET A 274 0.24 -24.21 7.11
N PHE A 275 0.94 -23.24 6.50
CA PHE A 275 0.85 -22.98 5.05
C PHE A 275 2.23 -22.93 4.37
N SER A 276 3.23 -22.31 4.98
CA SER A 276 4.54 -22.10 4.33
C SER A 276 5.72 -22.13 5.30
N GLY A 277 6.79 -22.84 4.97
CA GLY A 277 8.02 -22.85 5.77
C GLY A 277 9.00 -21.78 5.37
N GLY A 278 8.68 -21.00 4.33
CA GLY A 278 9.38 -19.81 3.92
C GLY A 278 8.48 -18.58 3.95
N HIS A 279 9.08 -17.42 3.81
CA HIS A 279 8.35 -16.17 3.62
C HIS A 279 7.90 -16.04 2.16
N SER A 280 6.64 -15.65 1.95
CA SER A 280 6.15 -15.21 0.64
C SER A 280 6.09 -13.69 0.60
N THR A 281 6.52 -13.08 -0.50
CA THR A 281 6.41 -11.63 -0.70
C THR A 281 4.94 -11.17 -0.70
N TYR A 282 4.68 -9.94 -0.22
CA TYR A 282 3.35 -9.31 -0.22
C TYR A 282 2.24 -10.10 0.49
N SER A 283 2.55 -10.70 1.65
CA SER A 283 1.65 -11.55 2.42
C SER A 283 1.74 -11.29 3.94
N ALA A 284 0.72 -11.73 4.68
CA ALA A 284 0.75 -11.91 6.12
C ALA A 284 1.86 -12.85 6.63
N VAL A 285 2.41 -13.73 5.77
CA VAL A 285 3.60 -14.56 6.08
C VAL A 285 4.87 -14.06 5.38
N SER A 286 4.89 -12.79 4.95
CA SER A 286 6.11 -12.12 4.50
C SER A 286 7.04 -11.82 5.67
N TYR A 287 8.30 -11.48 5.38
CA TYR A 287 9.35 -11.17 6.36
C TYR A 287 8.87 -10.23 7.49
N GLY A 288 9.17 -10.55 8.75
CA GLY A 288 8.76 -9.76 9.92
C GLY A 288 7.41 -10.21 10.49
N PHE A 289 6.51 -9.29 10.86
CA PHE A 289 5.15 -9.66 11.34
C PHE A 289 4.12 -9.80 10.20
N GLY A 290 4.62 -10.01 8.96
CA GLY A 290 3.87 -9.79 7.73
C GLY A 290 3.74 -8.31 7.40
N PHE A 291 3.97 -7.94 6.14
CA PHE A 291 3.78 -6.56 5.67
C PHE A 291 2.32 -6.29 5.29
N ASP A 292 1.57 -7.35 4.94
CA ASP A 292 0.14 -7.29 4.64
C ASP A 292 -0.68 -7.84 5.83
N GLY A 293 -1.82 -7.21 6.09
CA GLY A 293 -2.81 -7.65 7.07
C GLY A 293 -3.58 -8.89 6.63
N PHE A 294 -3.63 -9.13 5.33
CA PHE A 294 -4.30 -10.27 4.70
C PHE A 294 -3.29 -11.21 3.99
N PHE A 295 -3.71 -12.43 3.67
CA PHE A 295 -2.91 -13.36 2.86
C PHE A 295 -2.82 -12.88 1.40
N SER A 296 -1.71 -13.19 0.72
CA SER A 296 -1.56 -12.89 -0.71
C SER A 296 -2.49 -13.75 -1.59
N PRO A 297 -2.78 -13.38 -2.84
CA PRO A 297 -3.55 -14.23 -3.74
C PRO A 297 -2.94 -15.64 -3.88
N ASN A 298 -1.61 -15.74 -3.94
CA ASN A 298 -0.94 -17.05 -3.95
C ASN A 298 -1.29 -17.88 -2.73
N ASP A 299 -1.19 -17.30 -1.53
CA ASP A 299 -1.55 -18.01 -0.29
C ASP A 299 -3.03 -18.41 -0.29
N MET A 300 -3.93 -17.52 -0.71
CA MET A 300 -5.36 -17.82 -0.74
C MET A 300 -5.71 -18.96 -1.71
N ILE A 301 -5.10 -18.99 -2.89
CA ILE A 301 -5.33 -20.03 -3.91
C ILE A 301 -4.65 -21.34 -3.52
N THR A 302 -3.36 -21.32 -3.16
CA THR A 302 -2.61 -22.53 -2.78
C THR A 302 -3.20 -23.20 -1.53
N ASN A 303 -3.73 -22.42 -0.58
CA ASN A 303 -4.43 -22.94 0.59
C ASN A 303 -5.90 -23.27 0.34
N GLN A 304 -6.42 -23.13 -0.88
CA GLN A 304 -7.82 -23.39 -1.22
C GLN A 304 -8.78 -22.64 -0.29
N TYR A 305 -8.45 -21.38 0.04
CA TYR A 305 -9.35 -20.44 0.71
C TYR A 305 -10.12 -19.60 -0.29
N MET A 306 -9.63 -19.52 -1.52
CA MET A 306 -10.30 -18.90 -2.65
C MET A 306 -10.06 -19.75 -3.89
N GLU A 307 -10.96 -19.63 -4.86
CA GLU A 307 -10.74 -20.13 -6.22
C GLU A 307 -10.48 -18.92 -7.12
N ASP A 308 -9.52 -19.03 -8.02
CA ASP A 308 -9.25 -18.02 -9.02
C ASP A 308 -10.19 -18.21 -10.21
N THR A 309 -10.51 -17.10 -10.89
CA THR A 309 -11.19 -17.17 -12.17
C THR A 309 -10.17 -16.96 -13.27
N THR A 310 -9.95 -17.98 -14.11
CA THR A 310 -9.08 -17.82 -15.28
C THR A 310 -9.79 -17.00 -16.36
N PHE A 311 -9.18 -15.89 -16.76
CA PHE A 311 -9.72 -15.01 -17.80
C PHE A 311 -9.73 -15.72 -19.15
N ASN A 312 -10.84 -15.58 -19.87
CA ASN A 312 -11.02 -16.14 -21.21
C ASN A 312 -11.07 -15.00 -22.25
N PHE A 313 -10.02 -14.91 -23.07
CA PHE A 313 -9.86 -13.89 -24.11
C PHE A 313 -10.87 -13.96 -25.27
N SER A 314 -11.90 -14.82 -25.22
CA SER A 314 -13.06 -14.72 -26.12
C SER A 314 -14.03 -13.61 -25.70
N ASN A 315 -13.97 -13.18 -24.44
CA ASN A 315 -14.61 -11.98 -23.92
C ASN A 315 -13.53 -10.94 -23.63
N THR A 316 -13.90 -9.66 -23.62
CA THR A 316 -12.98 -8.56 -23.32
C THR A 316 -13.29 -7.87 -22.00
N SER A 317 -14.50 -8.00 -21.45
CA SER A 317 -14.90 -7.33 -20.20
C SER A 317 -14.99 -8.32 -19.04
N PHE A 318 -14.61 -7.87 -17.85
CA PHE A 318 -14.69 -8.62 -16.60
C PHE A 318 -14.98 -7.70 -15.41
N GLU A 319 -15.97 -8.06 -14.60
CA GLU A 319 -16.25 -7.40 -13.31
C GLU A 319 -15.56 -8.20 -12.20
N LEU A 320 -14.51 -7.62 -11.60
CA LEU A 320 -13.71 -8.23 -10.54
C LEU A 320 -14.22 -7.76 -9.17
N GLY A 321 -14.65 -8.70 -8.34
CA GLY A 321 -15.16 -8.40 -7.00
C GLY A 321 -14.05 -8.10 -6.00
N ASP A 322 -14.39 -7.41 -4.91
CA ASP A 322 -13.43 -7.12 -3.84
C ASP A 322 -12.82 -8.41 -3.25
N TYR A 323 -11.49 -8.41 -3.14
CA TYR A 323 -10.65 -9.51 -2.69
C TYR A 323 -11.00 -9.97 -1.27
N SER A 324 -11.28 -9.00 -0.39
CA SER A 324 -11.60 -9.22 1.01
C SER A 324 -13.10 -9.48 1.26
N SER A 325 -13.93 -9.39 0.21
CA SER A 325 -15.37 -9.42 0.34
C SER A 325 -15.89 -10.78 0.76
N ARG A 326 -16.87 -10.73 1.64
CA ARG A 326 -17.56 -11.90 2.19
C ARG A 326 -18.86 -12.23 1.48
N ASN A 327 -19.53 -11.22 0.94
CA ASN A 327 -20.89 -11.32 0.42
C ASN A 327 -20.95 -11.43 -1.10
N SER A 328 -19.79 -11.49 -1.76
CA SER A 328 -19.78 -11.70 -3.19
C SER A 328 -20.20 -13.14 -3.48
N ASN A 329 -21.47 -13.32 -3.85
CA ASN A 329 -21.91 -14.43 -4.71
C ASN A 329 -21.24 -14.39 -6.10
N LEU A 330 -20.17 -13.61 -6.27
CA LEU A 330 -19.42 -13.43 -7.50
C LEU A 330 -18.29 -14.45 -7.50
N THR A 331 -18.30 -15.30 -8.51
CA THR A 331 -17.08 -15.90 -9.04
C THR A 331 -16.15 -14.77 -9.47
N GLY A 332 -14.89 -14.75 -9.01
CA GLY A 332 -13.88 -13.79 -9.49
C GLY A 332 -13.50 -12.69 -8.51
N ASN A 333 -13.16 -13.01 -7.26
CA ASN A 333 -12.46 -12.10 -6.34
C ASN A 333 -10.93 -12.09 -6.56
N VAL A 334 -10.42 -13.09 -7.30
CA VAL A 334 -9.08 -13.14 -7.87
C VAL A 334 -9.22 -13.55 -9.34
N LEU A 335 -8.61 -12.79 -10.23
CA LEU A 335 -8.61 -13.05 -11.66
C LEU A 335 -7.22 -13.47 -12.12
N THR A 336 -7.10 -14.62 -12.77
CA THR A 336 -5.85 -15.11 -13.35
C THR A 336 -5.86 -14.87 -14.86
N ILE A 337 -4.86 -14.16 -15.38
CA ILE A 337 -4.68 -13.89 -16.81
C ILE A 337 -3.48 -14.69 -17.33
N PRO A 338 -3.70 -15.70 -18.19
CA PRO A 338 -2.61 -16.50 -18.76
C PRO A 338 -1.74 -15.70 -19.75
N ILE A 339 -0.44 -15.65 -19.49
CA ILE A 339 0.56 -15.02 -20.36
C ILE A 339 1.07 -16.05 -21.38
N GLN A 340 1.90 -16.99 -20.93
CA GLN A 340 2.48 -18.08 -21.73
C GLN A 340 2.93 -19.24 -20.82
N GLY A 341 2.64 -20.49 -21.21
CA GLY A 341 2.98 -21.64 -20.37
C GLY A 341 2.28 -21.54 -19.01
N ASP A 342 3.07 -21.58 -17.94
CA ASP A 342 2.58 -21.41 -16.56
C ASP A 342 2.74 -19.97 -16.04
N GLU A 343 3.26 -19.04 -16.87
CA GLU A 343 3.42 -17.63 -16.52
C GLU A 343 2.06 -16.92 -16.56
N ILE A 344 1.72 -16.19 -15.50
CA ILE A 344 0.40 -15.56 -15.31
C ILE A 344 0.52 -14.17 -14.69
N PHE A 345 -0.47 -13.32 -14.96
CA PHE A 345 -0.84 -12.24 -14.04
C PHE A 345 -1.97 -12.73 -13.14
N SER A 346 -1.92 -12.41 -11.85
CA SER A 346 -2.99 -12.60 -10.88
C SER A 346 -3.43 -11.23 -10.40
N ILE A 347 -4.73 -10.97 -10.40
CA ILE A 347 -5.28 -9.64 -10.13
C ILE A 347 -6.24 -9.72 -8.96
N ALA A 348 -6.02 -8.83 -7.99
CA ALA A 348 -6.89 -8.67 -6.82
C ALA A 348 -7.32 -7.20 -6.74
N TYR A 349 -8.63 -6.96 -6.77
CA TYR A 349 -9.17 -5.64 -6.48
C TYR A 349 -9.45 -5.52 -4.98
N ARG A 350 -8.90 -4.51 -4.32
CA ARG A 350 -9.01 -4.30 -2.87
C ARG A 350 -9.77 -3.02 -2.59
N ASN A 351 -11.02 -3.17 -2.21
CA ASN A 351 -11.94 -2.16 -1.70
C ASN A 351 -11.88 -2.04 -0.17
N LYS A 352 -11.07 -2.87 0.51
CA LYS A 352 -10.83 -2.82 1.96
C LYS A 352 -12.08 -3.05 2.80
N GLU A 353 -12.98 -3.94 2.35
CA GLU A 353 -14.19 -4.29 3.10
C GLU A 353 -13.86 -4.93 4.45
N SER A 354 -12.82 -5.76 4.50
CA SER A 354 -12.35 -6.40 5.73
C SER A 354 -11.55 -5.43 6.61
N TYR A 355 -11.77 -5.50 7.93
CA TYR A 355 -10.89 -4.84 8.91
C TYR A 355 -9.44 -5.36 8.85
N TRP A 356 -9.24 -6.60 8.40
CA TRP A 356 -7.91 -7.22 8.31
C TRP A 356 -7.18 -6.88 7.00
N ASP A 357 -7.88 -6.36 5.99
CA ASP A 357 -7.30 -5.93 4.69
C ASP A 357 -6.85 -4.46 4.71
N ARG A 358 -7.14 -3.71 5.78
CA ARG A 358 -6.79 -2.29 5.92
C ARG A 358 -5.30 -1.97 5.97
N PRO A 359 -4.44 -2.74 6.64
CA PRO A 359 -3.01 -2.51 6.60
C PRO A 359 -2.39 -3.34 5.49
N MET A 360 -1.96 -2.72 4.39
CA MET A 360 -1.12 -3.37 3.38
C MET A 360 0.34 -2.93 3.45
N SER A 361 1.19 -3.74 2.84
CA SER A 361 2.56 -3.34 2.47
C SER A 361 2.42 -2.07 1.62
N GLY A 362 2.91 -0.94 2.14
CA GLY A 362 2.78 0.37 1.51
C GLY A 362 1.88 1.40 2.19
N ASP A 363 0.98 0.96 3.07
CA ASP A 363 0.15 1.86 3.89
C ASP A 363 0.97 2.37 5.09
N VAL A 364 2.01 3.15 4.81
CA VAL A 364 2.87 3.93 5.71
C VAL A 364 2.78 3.54 7.20
N ALA A 365 3.58 2.56 7.61
CA ALA A 365 3.97 2.27 9.00
C ALA A 365 3.00 2.74 10.10
N LEU A 366 1.75 2.29 10.06
CA LEU A 366 0.81 2.44 11.17
C LEU A 366 1.07 1.38 12.24
N ILE A 367 2.31 1.36 12.76
CA ILE A 367 2.74 0.44 13.82
C ILE A 367 1.97 0.74 15.13
N GLY A 368 1.31 1.91 15.25
CA GLY A 368 0.59 2.32 16.46
C GLY A 368 -0.88 1.88 16.54
N ASN A 369 -1.55 1.72 15.39
CA ASN A 369 -2.91 1.20 15.31
C ASN A 369 -3.24 0.84 13.85
N ILE A 370 -2.98 -0.42 13.47
CA ILE A 370 -3.23 -0.93 12.10
C ILE A 370 -4.70 -0.84 11.65
N TYR A 371 -5.63 -0.48 12.54
CA TYR A 371 -7.05 -0.28 12.24
C TYR A 371 -7.47 1.18 12.12
N ASN A 372 -6.58 2.13 12.46
CA ASN A 372 -6.78 3.55 12.25
C ASN A 372 -6.06 4.06 10.98
N VAL A 373 -5.85 3.14 10.03
CA VAL A 373 -5.53 3.47 8.64
C VAL A 373 -6.82 3.97 8.00
N SER A 374 -6.75 5.08 7.24
CA SER A 374 -7.88 5.51 6.42
C SER A 374 -8.31 4.36 5.53
N TYR A 375 -9.61 4.09 5.44
CA TYR A 375 -10.11 3.03 4.56
C TYR A 375 -9.78 3.29 3.08
N GLU A 376 -9.42 4.53 2.72
CA GLU A 376 -9.02 4.94 1.37
C GLU A 376 -7.57 4.59 0.99
N LEU A 377 -6.71 4.28 1.96
CA LEU A 377 -5.31 3.93 1.70
C LEU A 377 -5.23 2.46 1.24
N GLY A 378 -4.40 2.21 0.22
CA GLY A 378 -4.26 0.90 -0.41
C GLY A 378 -5.52 0.41 -1.16
N ARG A 379 -6.55 1.24 -1.36
CA ARG A 379 -7.71 0.87 -2.20
C ARG A 379 -7.34 0.90 -3.67
N GLY A 380 -7.66 -0.16 -4.41
CA GLY A 380 -7.51 -0.24 -5.86
C GLY A 380 -7.11 -1.63 -6.34
N LEU A 381 -6.64 -1.72 -7.57
CA LEU A 381 -6.31 -2.96 -8.27
C LEU A 381 -4.83 -3.30 -8.10
N TYR A 382 -4.53 -4.49 -7.61
CA TYR A 382 -3.17 -5.03 -7.49
C TYR A 382 -2.95 -6.11 -8.54
N ILE A 383 -1.85 -5.99 -9.28
CA ILE A 383 -1.47 -6.93 -10.33
C ILE A 383 -0.20 -7.64 -9.87
N TYR A 384 -0.27 -8.95 -9.71
CA TYR A 384 0.85 -9.80 -9.33
C TYR A 384 1.29 -10.60 -10.55
N HIS A 385 2.57 -10.60 -10.86
CA HIS A 385 3.17 -11.35 -11.95
C HIS A 385 3.83 -12.60 -11.38
N PHE A 386 3.41 -13.79 -11.84
CA PHE A 386 3.98 -15.07 -11.42
C PHE A 386 4.66 -15.76 -12.58
N ARG A 387 5.94 -16.12 -12.40
CA ARG A 387 6.72 -16.81 -13.42
C ARG A 387 6.23 -18.23 -13.71
N GLU A 388 5.86 -18.96 -12.65
CA GLU A 388 5.57 -20.40 -12.69
C GLU A 388 4.24 -20.71 -11.99
N GLY A 389 3.24 -19.85 -12.20
CA GLY A 389 1.92 -19.96 -11.60
C GLY A 389 1.93 -19.89 -10.07
N TYR A 390 0.81 -20.29 -9.46
CA TYR A 390 0.71 -20.37 -8.00
C TYR A 390 1.44 -21.60 -7.47
N HIS A 391 2.31 -21.39 -6.49
CA HIS A 391 2.99 -22.47 -5.78
C HIS A 391 3.40 -22.04 -4.38
N LEU A 392 3.72 -23.03 -3.55
CA LEU A 392 4.19 -22.79 -2.20
C LEU A 392 5.69 -22.43 -2.23
N PRO A 393 6.17 -21.49 -1.40
CA PRO A 393 7.59 -21.18 -1.31
C PRO A 393 8.39 -22.44 -0.99
N VAL A 394 9.41 -22.77 -1.80
CA VAL A 394 10.24 -23.97 -1.58
C VAL A 394 11.48 -23.67 -0.73
N TYR A 395 11.84 -22.38 -0.63
CA TYR A 395 12.99 -21.88 0.12
C TYR A 395 12.55 -20.92 1.24
N LEU A 396 13.41 -20.73 2.25
CA LEU A 396 13.13 -19.86 3.42
C LEU A 396 12.72 -18.43 3.02
N ASN A 397 13.26 -17.94 1.91
CA ASN A 397 12.86 -16.68 1.30
C ASN A 397 12.76 -16.94 -0.21
N ASP A 398 11.54 -17.05 -0.71
CA ASP A 398 11.27 -17.28 -2.12
C ASP A 398 10.52 -16.06 -2.66
N SER A 399 10.90 -15.62 -3.84
CA SER A 399 10.30 -14.46 -4.48
C SER A 399 10.01 -14.82 -5.93
N PHE A 400 8.98 -15.63 -6.07
CA PHE A 400 8.52 -16.18 -7.34
C PHE A 400 7.41 -15.35 -7.97
N SER A 401 7.03 -14.26 -7.30
CA SER A 401 6.02 -13.32 -7.72
C SER A 401 6.48 -11.89 -7.53
N ASP A 402 6.32 -11.09 -8.58
CA ASP A 402 6.48 -9.64 -8.53
C ASP A 402 5.11 -8.97 -8.42
N MET A 403 5.05 -7.76 -7.87
CA MET A 403 3.85 -6.93 -7.87
C MET A 403 4.08 -5.76 -8.83
N GLU A 404 3.26 -5.69 -9.87
CA GLU A 404 3.32 -4.66 -10.91
C GLU A 404 2.70 -3.37 -10.37
N CYS A 405 3.57 -2.44 -9.97
CA CYS A 405 3.18 -1.25 -9.19
C CYS A 405 2.96 -0.04 -10.06
N ALA A 406 1.85 0.67 -9.82
CA ALA A 406 1.33 1.59 -10.79
C ALA A 406 2.19 2.87 -11.00
N ASP A 407 3.06 3.22 -10.05
CA ASP A 407 4.03 4.33 -10.09
C ASP A 407 5.51 3.93 -10.18
N GLY A 408 5.83 2.64 -10.31
CA GLY A 408 7.19 2.15 -10.50
C GLY A 408 8.00 2.07 -9.21
N TYR A 409 9.31 2.36 -9.30
CA TYR A 409 10.27 2.36 -8.19
C TYR A 409 10.74 3.79 -7.91
N TRP A 410 11.17 4.18 -6.70
CA TRP A 410 11.94 5.42 -6.53
C TRP A 410 13.45 5.17 -6.41
N ASN A 411 14.21 6.09 -7.01
CA ASN A 411 15.58 6.35 -6.62
C ASN A 411 15.62 7.18 -5.34
N TRP A 412 16.49 6.79 -4.41
CA TRP A 412 16.65 7.43 -3.11
C TRP A 412 18.05 8.00 -2.97
N GLU A 413 18.16 9.20 -2.38
CA GLU A 413 19.44 9.80 -2.02
C GLU A 413 19.50 10.09 -0.52
N PHE A 414 20.70 10.10 0.04
CA PHE A 414 20.91 10.42 1.44
C PHE A 414 20.59 11.91 1.69
N GLY A 415 19.58 12.17 2.52
CA GLY A 415 19.11 13.51 2.83
C GLY A 415 19.85 14.17 3.99
N GLY A 416 20.39 13.40 4.94
CA GLY A 416 21.12 13.94 6.09
C GLY A 416 20.82 13.17 7.38
N TYR A 417 20.91 13.87 8.51
CA TYR A 417 20.56 13.35 9.84
C TYR A 417 19.50 14.23 10.50
N ASP A 418 18.49 13.62 11.13
CA ASP A 418 17.46 14.34 11.88
C ASP A 418 16.90 13.52 13.06
N TYR A 419 15.90 14.05 13.77
CA TYR A 419 15.21 13.37 14.87
C TYR A 419 14.36 12.20 14.37
N GLN A 420 14.44 11.07 15.07
CA GLN A 420 13.59 9.89 14.85
C GLN A 420 12.28 10.01 15.61
N THR A 421 11.17 9.80 14.91
CA THR A 421 9.85 9.71 15.53
C THR A 421 9.24 8.35 15.22
N VAL A 422 8.87 7.61 16.26
CA VAL A 422 8.21 6.31 16.15
C VAL A 422 6.77 6.45 16.66
N PRO A 423 5.78 6.55 15.75
CA PRO A 423 4.38 6.83 16.13
C PRO A 423 3.80 5.77 17.08
N SER A 424 4.23 4.51 16.98
CA SER A 424 3.69 3.40 17.77
C SER A 424 4.08 3.43 19.25
N THR A 425 5.22 4.01 19.56
CA THR A 425 5.74 4.11 20.93
C THR A 425 5.66 5.53 21.47
N CYS A 426 5.11 6.47 20.68
CA CYS A 426 5.18 7.90 20.95
C CYS A 426 6.61 8.36 21.30
N TYR A 427 7.60 7.73 20.68
CA TYR A 427 9.01 7.99 20.96
C TYR A 427 9.55 9.02 19.98
N GLN A 428 10.18 10.07 20.50
CA GLN A 428 11.04 10.96 19.75
C GLN A 428 12.48 10.77 20.25
N SER A 429 13.44 10.64 19.35
CA SER A 429 14.85 10.59 19.74
C SER A 429 15.25 11.89 20.44
N PRO A 430 16.16 11.83 21.43
CA PRO A 430 16.63 13.03 22.12
C PRO A 430 17.58 13.89 21.26
N ASN A 431 18.18 13.32 20.22
CA ASN A 431 19.16 13.98 19.34
C ASN A 431 18.84 13.71 17.85
N PRO A 432 19.23 14.62 16.94
CA PRO A 432 19.02 14.51 15.49
C PRO A 432 20.15 13.74 14.77
N ASP A 433 20.47 12.53 15.26
CA ASP A 433 21.60 11.74 14.74
C ASP A 433 21.13 10.55 13.86
N TRP A 434 19.86 10.51 13.46
CA TRP A 434 19.31 9.41 12.67
C TRP A 434 19.35 9.73 11.17
N PRO A 435 19.96 8.87 10.34
CA PRO A 435 20.08 9.11 8.91
C PRO A 435 18.70 9.10 8.25
N TYR A 436 18.45 9.96 7.27
CA TYR A 436 17.23 9.94 6.44
C TYR A 436 17.53 10.03 4.94
N TRP A 437 16.54 9.67 4.12
CA TRP A 437 16.64 9.60 2.67
C TRP A 437 15.51 10.35 1.98
N ASN A 438 15.82 11.00 0.86
CA ASN A 438 14.88 11.71 0.00
C ASN A 438 14.58 10.88 -1.25
N LYS A 439 13.30 10.81 -1.64
CA LYS A 439 12.90 10.35 -2.98
C LYS A 439 13.41 11.37 -4.00
N THR A 440 14.03 10.90 -5.08
CA THR A 440 14.61 11.78 -6.12
C THR A 440 13.87 11.71 -7.44
N SER A 441 13.72 10.50 -7.97
CA SER A 441 13.11 10.26 -9.27
C SER A 441 12.53 8.87 -9.30
N ALA A 442 11.34 8.74 -9.88
CA ALA A 442 10.80 7.43 -10.15
C ALA A 442 11.60 6.77 -11.28
N ARG A 443 11.74 5.46 -11.15
CA ARG A 443 12.51 4.52 -11.92
C ARG A 443 11.49 3.51 -12.43
N TYR A 444 11.40 3.46 -13.75
CA TYR A 444 10.28 2.89 -14.49
C TYR A 444 10.74 1.73 -15.38
N ASP A 445 11.98 1.25 -15.19
CA ASP A 445 12.50 0.09 -15.89
C ASP A 445 12.01 -1.20 -15.24
N ASN A 446 11.67 -2.16 -16.10
CA ASN A 446 11.35 -3.51 -15.69
C ASN A 446 12.58 -4.09 -14.98
N ASP A 447 12.38 -4.70 -13.82
CA ASP A 447 13.47 -5.20 -12.98
C ASP A 447 14.44 -6.03 -13.82
N SER A 448 15.64 -5.51 -14.03
CA SER A 448 16.70 -6.25 -14.71
C SER A 448 17.39 -7.18 -13.71
N SER A 449 16.63 -7.98 -12.95
CA SER A 449 17.10 -8.86 -11.87
C SER A 449 17.89 -10.07 -12.40
N THR A 450 19.00 -9.77 -13.06
CA THR A 450 20.26 -10.49 -12.85
C THR A 450 21.07 -9.87 -11.70
N LEU A 451 20.52 -8.88 -10.98
CA LEU A 451 21.20 -8.05 -9.98
C LEU A 451 21.04 -8.58 -8.53
N HIS A 452 22.04 -9.39 -8.15
CA HIS A 452 22.59 -9.62 -6.80
C HIS A 452 21.92 -10.56 -5.79
N LYS A 453 22.40 -11.82 -5.89
CA LYS A 453 22.57 -12.87 -4.86
C LYS A 453 23.36 -12.45 -3.59
N GLN A 454 22.98 -11.41 -2.85
CA GLN A 454 23.61 -11.18 -1.53
C GLN A 454 22.60 -11.09 -0.39
N ILE A 455 22.39 -12.26 0.24
CA ILE A 455 22.14 -12.54 1.67
C ILE A 455 20.84 -11.97 2.28
N LEU A 456 20.17 -11.02 1.64
CA LEU A 456 18.78 -10.64 1.92
C LEU A 456 17.95 -10.99 0.69
N ILE A 457 17.58 -12.26 0.62
CA ILE A 457 16.79 -12.83 -0.47
C ILE A 457 15.35 -12.30 -0.31
N GLY A 458 14.91 -11.51 -1.29
CA GLY A 458 13.63 -10.82 -1.36
C GLY A 458 13.72 -9.74 -2.42
N ASP A 459 13.37 -10.05 -3.67
CA ASP A 459 13.40 -9.14 -4.84
C ASP A 459 12.24 -8.12 -4.86
N GLY A 460 11.45 -8.08 -3.79
CA GLY A 460 10.30 -7.19 -3.59
C GLY A 460 10.60 -5.87 -2.85
N ILE A 461 11.87 -5.54 -2.59
CA ILE A 461 12.25 -4.38 -1.77
C ILE A 461 12.87 -3.30 -2.68
N SER A 462 12.11 -2.24 -2.97
CA SER A 462 12.62 -1.06 -3.71
C SER A 462 13.55 -0.23 -2.83
N PHE A 463 14.79 -0.71 -2.67
CA PHE A 463 15.86 0.13 -2.16
C PHE A 463 17.12 -0.06 -3.00
N HIS A 464 17.49 0.98 -3.73
CA HIS A 464 18.77 1.05 -4.43
C HIS A 464 19.63 2.15 -3.79
N TYR A 465 20.27 1.83 -2.66
CA TYR A 465 21.29 2.68 -2.05
C TYR A 465 22.60 1.91 -1.90
N ASN A 466 23.66 2.39 -2.57
CA ASN A 466 24.95 1.74 -2.60
C ASN A 466 25.88 2.28 -1.50
N THR A 467 25.75 1.74 -0.28
CA THR A 467 26.78 1.85 0.75
C THR A 467 27.26 0.46 1.16
N GLY A 468 28.29 -0.04 0.46
CA GLY A 468 29.06 -1.19 0.94
C GLY A 468 28.33 -2.54 0.96
N GLY A 469 27.22 -2.70 0.23
CA GLY A 469 26.56 -3.99 0.02
C GLY A 469 25.55 -4.43 1.08
N GLN A 470 25.01 -3.53 1.90
CA GLN A 470 23.92 -3.85 2.84
C GLN A 470 22.65 -3.06 2.51
N THR A 471 21.55 -3.79 2.28
CA THR A 471 20.18 -3.27 2.15
C THR A 471 19.49 -3.41 3.50
N TYR A 472 18.90 -2.35 4.05
CA TYR A 472 18.13 -2.45 5.29
C TYR A 472 16.63 -2.47 4.96
N PRO A 473 15.82 -3.37 5.54
CA PRO A 473 14.37 -3.43 5.28
C PRO A 473 13.60 -2.27 5.94
N LYS A 474 14.28 -1.43 6.72
CA LYS A 474 13.73 -0.26 7.42
C LYS A 474 14.68 0.90 7.23
N TRP A 475 14.13 2.07 6.91
CA TRP A 475 14.88 3.31 6.82
C TRP A 475 13.98 4.48 7.17
N TRP A 476 14.50 5.68 7.02
CA TRP A 476 13.88 6.90 7.47
C TRP A 476 13.66 7.84 6.30
N GLY A 477 12.42 7.99 5.86
CA GLY A 477 12.07 8.96 4.81
C GLY A 477 11.91 10.36 5.37
N ASN A 478 11.89 11.35 4.47
CA ASN A 478 11.48 12.71 4.79
C ASN A 478 9.94 12.77 4.94
N GLY A 479 9.46 13.20 6.10
CA GLY A 479 8.04 13.31 6.41
C GLY A 479 7.67 14.57 7.20
N GLU A 480 6.37 14.77 7.40
CA GLU A 480 5.83 15.94 8.09
C GLU A 480 5.95 15.90 9.62
N LYS A 481 6.04 17.10 10.21
CA LYS A 481 5.81 17.31 11.63
C LYS A 481 4.39 16.94 12.02
N GLN A 482 4.27 15.93 12.88
CA GLN A 482 2.99 15.57 13.48
C GLN A 482 2.49 16.69 14.40
N SER A 483 1.19 16.92 14.44
CA SER A 483 0.55 17.84 15.40
C SER A 483 0.78 17.42 16.86
N SER A 484 1.10 16.14 17.09
CA SER A 484 1.61 15.61 18.36
C SER A 484 2.45 14.33 18.14
N VAL A 485 3.30 13.97 19.11
CA VAL A 485 4.24 12.81 19.06
C VAL A 485 3.54 11.44 18.90
N CYS A 486 2.21 11.40 19.02
CA CYS A 486 1.39 10.18 18.92
C CYS A 486 0.36 10.23 17.77
N GLU A 487 0.38 11.25 16.92
CA GLU A 487 -0.60 11.42 15.84
C GLU A 487 -0.03 11.04 14.48
N VAL A 488 -0.87 10.49 13.62
CA VAL A 488 -0.46 9.98 12.31
C VAL A 488 -0.32 11.15 11.34
N GLY A 489 0.89 11.44 10.87
CA GLY A 489 1.10 12.29 9.69
C GLY A 489 0.69 11.54 8.42
N THR A 490 0.01 12.23 7.50
CA THR A 490 -0.38 11.64 6.21
C THR A 490 0.82 11.66 5.29
N ASP A 491 1.34 10.49 4.93
CA ASP A 491 2.28 10.39 3.81
C ASP A 491 1.46 10.35 2.54
N ARG A 492 1.23 11.54 1.97
CA ARG A 492 1.11 11.68 0.54
C ARG A 492 1.99 12.87 0.18
N ILE A 493 3.21 12.52 -0.24
CA ILE A 493 4.03 13.14 -1.29
C ILE A 493 3.83 14.66 -1.44
N GLU A 494 4.80 15.41 -0.94
CA GLU A 494 4.96 16.87 -1.05
C GLU A 494 3.97 17.73 -0.27
N THR A 495 4.31 17.92 1.00
CA THR A 495 3.84 19.07 1.75
C THR A 495 4.94 20.12 1.89
N ASN A 496 4.54 21.39 1.82
CA ASN A 496 5.46 22.51 1.58
C ASN A 496 5.93 23.15 2.89
N LEU A 497 6.38 22.35 3.86
CA LEU A 497 6.95 22.88 5.10
C LEU A 497 8.41 22.45 5.24
N ASP A 498 9.30 23.43 5.35
CA ASP A 498 10.77 23.29 5.52
C ASP A 498 11.19 22.62 6.86
N GLU A 499 10.33 21.83 7.50
CA GLU A 499 10.65 21.10 8.73
C GLU A 499 10.72 19.60 8.45
N ILE A 500 11.94 19.10 8.27
CA ILE A 500 12.24 17.68 7.97
C ILE A 500 12.09 16.85 9.25
N TYR A 501 11.19 15.86 9.25
CA TYR A 501 11.11 14.84 10.30
C TYR A 501 11.39 13.48 9.70
N THR A 502 12.13 12.64 10.41
CA THR A 502 12.31 11.26 9.96
C THR A 502 11.14 10.38 10.41
N ARG A 503 10.51 9.72 9.44
CA ARG A 503 9.49 8.69 9.67
C ARG A 503 10.06 7.34 9.32
N GLY A 504 9.82 6.33 10.16
CA GLY A 504 10.14 4.95 9.81
C GLY A 504 9.36 4.52 8.58
N GLU A 505 10.06 4.29 7.48
CA GLU A 505 9.56 3.71 6.23
C GLU A 505 9.94 2.22 6.17
N LEU A 506 9.07 1.43 5.56
CA LEU A 506 9.24 -0.01 5.37
C LEU A 506 9.19 -0.29 3.87
N ALA A 507 10.34 -0.55 3.25
CA ALA A 507 10.46 -0.79 1.80
C ALA A 507 9.93 0.39 0.91
N GLY A 508 10.45 0.57 -0.31
CA GLY A 508 10.08 1.70 -1.18
C GLY A 508 8.91 1.35 -2.11
N ASP A 509 7.99 2.31 -2.26
CA ASP A 509 6.97 2.62 -3.29
C ASP A 509 6.36 1.59 -4.24
N ARG A 510 6.64 0.30 -4.12
CA ARG A 510 5.85 -0.75 -4.78
C ARG A 510 4.50 -0.93 -4.08
N ASP A 511 3.84 0.17 -3.75
CA ASP A 511 2.92 0.29 -2.62
C ASP A 511 1.56 0.86 -3.05
N ASP A 512 1.47 1.41 -4.26
CA ASP A 512 0.26 2.06 -4.77
C ASP A 512 -0.52 1.14 -5.74
N PRO A 513 -1.82 0.95 -5.49
CA PRO A 513 -2.67 0.20 -6.39
C PRO A 513 -2.97 0.97 -7.68
N TRP A 514 -3.34 0.22 -8.72
CA TRP A 514 -3.94 0.77 -9.93
C TRP A 514 -5.33 1.30 -9.62
N LEU A 515 -5.66 2.48 -10.16
CA LEU A 515 -6.88 3.21 -9.84
C LEU A 515 -7.43 3.90 -11.09
N PRO A 516 -8.75 3.91 -11.32
CA PRO A 516 -9.34 4.62 -12.45
C PRO A 516 -9.06 6.12 -12.30
N GLY A 517 -8.59 6.77 -13.37
CA GLY A 517 -8.23 8.19 -13.32
C GLY A 517 -6.81 8.52 -12.81
N TYR A 518 -6.10 7.54 -12.23
CA TYR A 518 -4.69 7.67 -11.81
C TYR A 518 -3.76 6.81 -12.67
N ASN A 519 -4.13 5.53 -12.88
CA ASN A 519 -3.41 4.58 -13.72
C ASN A 519 -4.38 3.86 -14.64
N GLU A 520 -4.46 4.36 -15.87
CA GLU A 520 -5.54 4.02 -16.78
C GLU A 520 -5.36 2.63 -17.39
N VAL A 521 -4.19 2.33 -17.95
CA VAL A 521 -3.96 1.08 -18.70
C VAL A 521 -2.58 0.49 -18.36
N PHE A 522 -2.58 -0.81 -18.07
CA PHE A 522 -1.38 -1.64 -17.98
C PHE A 522 -1.22 -2.40 -19.31
N SER A 523 -0.19 -2.08 -20.08
CA SER A 523 0.00 -2.53 -21.46
C SER A 523 1.47 -2.85 -21.75
N PRO A 524 1.79 -3.44 -22.93
CA PRO A 524 3.18 -3.71 -23.30
C PRO A 524 4.02 -2.44 -23.54
N TYR A 525 3.37 -1.27 -23.46
CA TYR A 525 3.94 0.05 -23.75
C TYR A 525 3.89 1.00 -22.56
N SER A 526 3.05 0.73 -21.55
CA SER A 526 2.99 1.50 -20.31
C SER A 526 4.26 1.30 -19.48
N SER A 527 4.47 2.15 -18.47
CA SER A 527 5.35 1.78 -17.36
C SER A 527 4.60 1.87 -16.01
N PRO A 528 4.68 0.84 -15.14
CA PRO A 528 5.23 -0.49 -15.47
C PRO A 528 4.44 -1.12 -16.64
N SER A 529 5.08 -2.07 -17.32
CA SER A 529 4.56 -2.66 -18.56
C SER A 529 4.07 -4.07 -18.32
N SER A 530 3.06 -4.51 -19.06
CA SER A 530 2.65 -5.93 -19.12
C SER A 530 3.65 -6.77 -19.91
N SER A 531 4.91 -6.81 -19.50
CA SER A 531 5.92 -7.67 -20.14
C SER A 531 5.83 -9.09 -19.60
N GLN A 532 6.34 -10.05 -20.36
CA GLN A 532 6.67 -11.37 -19.82
C GLN A 532 7.82 -11.26 -18.82
N TRP A 533 8.03 -12.29 -18.01
CA TRP A 533 9.14 -12.38 -17.05
C TRP A 533 10.52 -12.22 -17.73
N ASN A 534 10.64 -12.64 -19.00
CA ASN A 534 11.85 -12.47 -19.81
C ASN A 534 11.98 -11.07 -20.46
N GLN A 535 11.12 -10.13 -20.10
CA GLN A 535 11.02 -8.76 -20.60
C GLN A 535 10.57 -8.60 -22.07
N SER A 536 10.10 -9.67 -22.72
CA SER A 536 9.42 -9.57 -24.02
C SER A 536 7.96 -9.13 -23.86
N LYS A 537 7.32 -8.62 -24.92
CA LYS A 537 5.92 -8.20 -24.84
C LYS A 537 5.00 -9.39 -24.55
N SER A 538 4.12 -9.29 -23.55
CA SER A 538 3.05 -10.28 -23.34
C SER A 538 1.92 -10.16 -24.38
N ASN A 539 1.84 -8.98 -25.04
CA ASN A 539 0.74 -8.56 -25.90
C ASN A 539 -0.63 -8.53 -25.20
N ILE A 540 -0.65 -8.37 -23.88
CA ILE A 540 -1.87 -8.26 -23.07
C ILE A 540 -2.05 -6.79 -22.69
N PHE A 541 -3.30 -6.31 -22.72
CA PHE A 541 -3.66 -4.97 -22.24
C PHE A 541 -4.73 -5.14 -21.17
N ILE A 542 -4.57 -4.44 -20.05
CA ILE A 542 -5.50 -4.46 -18.92
C ILE A 542 -5.90 -3.02 -18.64
N TRP A 543 -7.13 -2.70 -18.96
CA TRP A 543 -7.71 -1.37 -18.81
C TRP A 543 -8.69 -1.35 -17.64
N PHE A 544 -8.30 -0.68 -16.55
CA PHE A 544 -9.14 -0.48 -15.39
C PHE A 544 -9.86 0.86 -15.49
N HIS A 545 -11.10 0.85 -15.99
CA HIS A 545 -11.75 2.07 -16.45
C HIS A 545 -12.76 2.66 -15.47
N GLU A 546 -13.38 1.84 -14.62
CA GLU A 546 -14.31 2.34 -13.60
C GLU A 546 -14.44 1.41 -12.39
N GLU A 547 -14.83 1.99 -11.26
CA GLU A 547 -15.29 1.25 -10.09
C GLU A 547 -16.81 1.35 -10.02
N ASN A 548 -17.48 0.21 -9.87
CA ASN A 548 -18.93 0.11 -9.88
C ASN A 548 -19.40 -0.67 -8.65
N HIS A 549 -20.08 0.00 -7.71
CA HIS A 549 -20.59 -0.60 -6.46
C HIS A 549 -19.58 -1.41 -5.63
N GLY A 550 -18.29 -1.02 -5.65
CA GLY A 550 -17.23 -1.75 -4.91
C GLY A 550 -16.65 -2.94 -5.67
N ASN A 551 -16.86 -3.01 -6.98
CA ASN A 551 -16.19 -3.93 -7.92
C ASN A 551 -15.37 -3.14 -8.94
N ALA A 552 -14.31 -3.77 -9.47
CA ALA A 552 -13.50 -3.23 -10.54
C ALA A 552 -14.00 -3.71 -11.90
N GLU A 553 -14.33 -2.77 -12.79
CA GLU A 553 -14.70 -3.06 -14.17
C GLU A 553 -13.44 -3.00 -15.04
N LEU A 554 -13.07 -4.14 -15.62
CA LEU A 554 -11.86 -4.32 -16.40
C LEU A 554 -12.20 -4.64 -17.85
N ASN A 555 -11.46 -4.04 -18.78
CA ASN A 555 -11.35 -4.55 -20.14
C ASN A 555 -9.95 -5.15 -20.35
N ILE A 556 -9.89 -6.41 -20.74
CA ILE A 556 -8.66 -7.17 -20.94
C ILE A 556 -8.62 -7.67 -22.38
N TYR A 557 -7.52 -7.34 -23.05
CA TYR A 557 -7.28 -7.69 -24.45
C TYR A 557 -5.98 -8.48 -24.60
N LYS A 558 -5.91 -9.33 -25.62
CA LYS A 558 -4.67 -9.99 -26.03
C LYS A 558 -4.60 -10.00 -27.55
N VAL A 559 -3.48 -9.55 -28.11
CA VAL A 559 -3.30 -9.48 -29.57
C VAL A 559 -3.53 -10.85 -30.19
N GLY A 560 -4.38 -10.90 -31.22
CA GLY A 560 -4.77 -12.11 -31.94
C GLY A 560 -5.85 -12.94 -31.24
N GLN A 561 -6.42 -12.48 -30.13
CA GLN A 561 -7.60 -13.06 -29.47
C GLN A 561 -8.84 -12.20 -29.71
N ALA A 562 -10.04 -12.75 -29.50
CA ALA A 562 -11.33 -12.10 -29.80
C ALA A 562 -11.49 -11.54 -31.24
N GLY A 563 -10.59 -11.89 -32.17
CA GLY A 563 -10.55 -11.33 -33.52
C GLY A 563 -9.95 -9.94 -33.62
N LEU A 564 -9.24 -9.47 -32.57
CA LEU A 564 -8.59 -8.17 -32.51
C LEU A 564 -7.08 -8.32 -32.76
N ASP A 565 -6.53 -7.49 -33.64
CA ASP A 565 -5.08 -7.31 -33.74
C ASP A 565 -4.56 -6.19 -32.83
N GLU A 566 -3.29 -5.81 -32.97
CA GLU A 566 -2.71 -4.77 -32.12
C GLU A 566 -3.26 -3.37 -32.42
N ASP A 567 -3.51 -3.06 -33.69
CA ASP A 567 -4.03 -1.76 -34.09
C ASP A 567 -5.48 -1.60 -33.63
N ASP A 568 -6.27 -2.68 -33.71
CA ASP A 568 -7.64 -2.72 -33.16
C ASP A 568 -7.67 -2.45 -31.65
N ILE A 569 -6.73 -3.04 -30.88
CA ILE A 569 -6.68 -2.87 -29.42
C ILE A 569 -6.25 -1.45 -29.07
N LEU A 570 -5.26 -0.90 -29.78
CA LEU A 570 -4.81 0.48 -29.58
C LEU A 570 -5.92 1.51 -29.88
N GLU A 571 -6.81 1.26 -30.84
CA GLU A 571 -8.00 2.11 -31.06
C GLU A 571 -9.03 2.01 -29.92
N LEU A 572 -9.06 0.90 -29.17
CA LEU A 572 -10.01 0.66 -28.08
C LEU A 572 -9.52 1.12 -26.71
N THR A 573 -8.20 1.25 -26.53
CA THR A 573 -7.59 1.60 -25.24
C THR A 573 -6.99 3.00 -25.29
N PRO A 574 -7.18 3.82 -24.24
CA PRO A 574 -6.50 5.10 -24.15
C PRO A 574 -4.97 4.90 -24.05
N PRO A 575 -4.15 5.91 -24.41
CA PRO A 575 -2.72 5.81 -24.24
C PRO A 575 -2.34 5.71 -22.76
N SER A 576 -1.15 5.19 -22.44
CA SER A 576 -0.65 5.25 -21.07
C SER A 576 -0.47 6.68 -20.56
N ARG A 577 -0.45 6.84 -19.24
CA ARG A 577 -0.14 8.13 -18.62
C ARG A 577 1.30 8.56 -18.94
N PRO A 578 1.59 9.84 -19.17
CA PRO A 578 2.97 10.31 -19.32
C PRO A 578 3.75 10.11 -18.02
N MET A 579 5.02 9.72 -18.15
CA MET A 579 5.87 9.39 -16.99
C MET A 579 7.19 10.16 -16.99
N GLY A 580 7.88 10.13 -15.85
CA GLY A 580 9.17 10.80 -15.68
C GLY A 580 9.09 12.32 -15.79
N LEU A 581 7.96 12.90 -15.35
CA LEU A 581 7.77 14.34 -15.35
C LEU A 581 8.76 14.98 -14.37
N LYS A 582 9.56 15.93 -14.85
CA LYS A 582 10.56 16.64 -14.03
C LYS A 582 10.59 18.12 -14.34
N ASN A 583 10.98 18.90 -13.34
CA ASN A 583 11.26 20.31 -13.49
C ASN A 583 12.69 20.42 -14.00
N GLU A 584 12.85 21.09 -15.13
CA GLU A 584 14.15 21.34 -15.74
C GLU A 584 14.73 22.65 -15.23
N THR A 585 15.99 22.90 -15.61
CA THR A 585 16.58 24.21 -15.43
C THR A 585 15.71 25.26 -16.14
N CYS A 586 15.35 26.31 -15.39
CA CYS A 586 14.61 27.47 -15.89
C CYS A 586 15.15 27.96 -17.25
N GLU A 587 14.25 28.24 -18.19
CA GLU A 587 14.63 28.75 -19.52
C GLU A 587 14.52 30.28 -19.58
N PHE A 588 15.57 30.97 -20.04
CA PHE A 588 15.55 32.42 -20.16
C PHE A 588 14.87 32.84 -21.45
N VAL A 589 13.61 33.27 -21.36
CA VAL A 589 12.75 33.63 -22.50
C VAL A 589 12.00 34.93 -22.21
N ASN A 590 11.95 35.83 -23.19
CA ASN A 590 11.28 37.13 -23.08
C ASN A 590 11.76 37.98 -21.87
N ASN A 591 13.07 37.99 -21.62
CA ASN A 591 13.74 38.69 -20.51
C ASN A 591 13.42 38.18 -19.09
N TYR A 592 12.80 37.01 -18.95
CA TYR A 592 12.51 36.40 -17.66
C TYR A 592 12.90 34.93 -17.66
N PHE A 593 13.24 34.40 -16.48
CA PHE A 593 13.35 32.96 -16.28
C PHE A 593 11.94 32.36 -16.26
N ARG A 594 11.75 31.30 -17.04
CA ARG A 594 10.48 30.60 -17.21
C ARG A 594 10.57 29.17 -16.69
N PRO A 595 9.50 28.65 -16.06
CA PRO A 595 9.43 27.23 -15.74
C PRO A 595 9.58 26.40 -17.02
N LYS A 596 10.38 25.34 -16.94
CA LYS A 596 10.53 24.36 -18.00
C LYS A 596 10.30 22.99 -17.39
N ILE A 597 9.41 22.22 -18.00
CA ILE A 597 9.15 20.83 -17.60
C ILE A 597 9.54 19.89 -18.74
N SER A 598 9.93 18.67 -18.40
CA SER A 598 10.18 17.59 -19.35
C SER A 598 9.60 16.27 -18.87
N TRP A 599 9.36 15.34 -19.80
CA TRP A 599 8.82 14.00 -19.51
C TRP A 599 9.33 12.99 -20.55
N GLN A 600 9.03 11.71 -20.35
CA GLN A 600 9.34 10.65 -21.30
C GLN A 600 8.25 10.51 -22.35
N HIS A 601 8.63 10.17 -23.58
CA HIS A 601 7.65 9.85 -24.61
C HIS A 601 6.91 8.55 -24.27
N ASN A 602 5.58 8.60 -24.30
CA ASN A 602 4.71 7.42 -24.41
C ASN A 602 5.14 6.54 -25.60
N MET A 603 5.17 5.23 -25.40
CA MET A 603 5.83 4.28 -26.32
C MET A 603 4.86 3.55 -27.24
N GLU A 604 3.55 3.75 -27.06
CA GLU A 604 2.51 3.15 -27.88
C GLU A 604 2.66 3.58 -29.36
N PRO A 605 2.45 2.67 -30.33
CA PRO A 605 2.59 2.97 -31.75
C PRO A 605 1.63 4.04 -32.27
N ASP A 606 0.41 4.04 -31.75
CA ASP A 606 -0.70 4.95 -32.06
C ASP A 606 -0.49 6.37 -31.50
N MET A 607 0.60 6.64 -30.78
CA MET A 607 1.00 8.00 -30.41
C MET A 607 1.60 8.79 -31.58
N ILE A 608 2.07 8.11 -32.62
CA ILE A 608 2.86 8.71 -33.68
C ILE A 608 1.95 9.32 -34.75
N ARG A 609 2.00 10.64 -34.90
CA ARG A 609 1.27 11.41 -35.91
C ARG A 609 2.20 11.89 -37.03
N THR A 610 1.69 11.97 -38.25
CA THR A 610 2.43 12.48 -39.41
C THR A 610 2.18 13.98 -39.62
N GLY A 611 3.24 14.78 -39.63
CA GLY A 611 3.18 16.21 -39.90
C GLY A 611 3.18 16.57 -41.40
N VAL A 612 3.06 17.87 -41.69
CA VAL A 612 3.03 18.42 -43.07
C VAL A 612 4.35 18.21 -43.83
N SER A 613 5.44 17.87 -43.13
CA SER A 613 6.80 17.75 -43.68
C SER A 613 7.45 16.37 -43.47
N GLU A 614 6.67 15.28 -43.40
CA GLU A 614 7.14 13.91 -43.10
C GLU A 614 7.82 13.73 -41.72
N ASN A 615 7.82 14.77 -40.87
CA ASN A 615 8.28 14.65 -39.49
C ASN A 615 7.20 13.98 -38.63
N TYR A 616 7.62 13.09 -37.75
CA TYR A 616 6.76 12.38 -36.81
C TYR A 616 6.71 13.12 -35.47
N PHE A 617 5.51 13.31 -34.94
CA PHE A 617 5.31 13.98 -33.66
C PHE A 617 4.33 13.22 -32.77
N LYS A 618 4.43 13.48 -31.46
CA LYS A 618 3.52 13.00 -30.42
C LYS A 618 2.84 14.20 -29.76
N ARG A 619 1.56 14.07 -29.44
CA ARG A 619 0.75 15.16 -28.90
C ARG A 619 0.55 15.03 -27.39
N TYR A 620 0.65 16.16 -26.70
CA TYR A 620 0.45 16.24 -25.25
C TYR A 620 -0.39 17.45 -24.86
N LYS A 621 -1.23 17.31 -23.82
CA LYS A 621 -1.93 18.42 -23.17
C LYS A 621 -1.21 18.77 -21.86
N ILE A 622 -1.02 20.06 -21.60
CA ILE A 622 -0.33 20.56 -20.41
C ILE A 622 -1.34 21.25 -19.50
N TYR A 623 -1.26 20.92 -18.22
CA TYR A 623 -2.11 21.45 -17.17
C TYR A 623 -1.27 22.09 -16.06
N ARG A 624 -1.81 23.15 -15.46
CA ARG A 624 -1.15 23.88 -14.37
C ARG A 624 -2.12 24.24 -13.26
N SER A 625 -1.65 24.13 -12.01
CA SER A 625 -2.34 24.65 -10.83
C SER A 625 -1.45 25.67 -10.09
N VAL A 626 -2.07 26.70 -9.49
CA VAL A 626 -1.43 27.81 -8.76
C VAL A 626 -2.14 28.14 -7.42
N ALA A 627 -2.92 27.20 -6.89
CA ALA A 627 -3.70 27.38 -5.66
C ALA A 627 -2.83 27.45 -4.39
N ASP A 628 -3.21 28.30 -3.44
CA ASP A 628 -2.49 28.49 -2.17
C ASP A 628 -2.50 27.24 -1.26
N SER A 629 -3.41 26.28 -1.52
CA SER A 629 -3.54 25.02 -0.77
C SER A 629 -2.69 23.87 -1.31
N MET A 630 -1.77 24.16 -2.25
CA MET A 630 -0.87 23.18 -2.87
C MET A 630 0.34 22.85 -1.98
N ASP A 631 0.32 23.31 -0.73
CA ASP A 631 1.24 22.93 0.34
C ASP A 631 0.86 21.61 1.01
N LEU A 632 -0.26 21.02 0.62
CA LEU A 632 -0.74 19.74 1.11
C LEU A 632 -1.12 18.89 -0.11
N VAL A 633 -0.70 17.62 -0.15
CA VAL A 633 -1.39 16.60 -0.96
C VAL A 633 -2.36 15.89 -0.01
N PRO A 634 -3.67 16.11 -0.15
CA PRO A 634 -4.64 15.53 0.75
C PRO A 634 -4.62 14.00 0.73
N PRO A 635 -4.91 13.37 1.87
CA PRO A 635 -4.98 11.91 2.01
C PRO A 635 -6.00 11.23 1.08
N ASP A 636 -6.89 11.98 0.42
CA ASP A 636 -7.93 11.53 -0.52
C ASP A 636 -7.65 11.93 -1.98
N ALA A 637 -6.36 11.95 -2.37
CA ALA A 637 -5.87 12.22 -3.74
C ALA A 637 -6.59 11.47 -4.89
N HIS A 638 -7.42 10.45 -4.58
CA HIS A 638 -8.43 9.85 -5.46
C HIS A 638 -9.34 10.89 -6.15
N SER A 639 -9.41 12.11 -5.63
CA SER A 639 -10.46 13.06 -5.98
C SER A 639 -10.08 14.54 -6.08
N TYR A 640 -8.79 14.91 -6.18
CA TYR A 640 -8.53 16.22 -6.77
C TYR A 640 -8.88 16.18 -8.25
N SER A 641 -10.13 16.58 -8.49
CA SER A 641 -10.68 16.85 -9.79
C SER A 641 -9.72 17.73 -10.58
N GLU A 642 -9.69 17.51 -11.89
CA GLU A 642 -9.24 18.44 -12.92
C GLU A 642 -9.57 19.92 -12.61
N ASN A 643 -10.55 20.22 -11.77
CA ASN A 643 -10.95 21.57 -11.35
C ASN A 643 -9.85 22.45 -10.73
N VAL A 644 -8.75 21.90 -10.17
CA VAL A 644 -7.63 22.74 -9.67
C VAL A 644 -6.57 22.98 -10.76
N TYR A 645 -6.53 22.10 -11.76
CA TYR A 645 -5.58 22.14 -12.86
C TYR A 645 -6.21 22.78 -14.08
N THR A 646 -5.72 23.97 -14.42
CA THR A 646 -6.13 24.66 -15.65
C THR A 646 -5.37 24.07 -16.84
N TYR A 647 -6.09 23.67 -17.88
CA TYR A 647 -5.49 23.37 -19.18
C TYR A 647 -4.83 24.64 -19.74
N ILE A 648 -3.54 24.60 -20.06
CA ILE A 648 -2.77 25.76 -20.53
C ILE A 648 -2.24 25.63 -21.95
N ALA A 649 -2.02 24.41 -22.46
CA ALA A 649 -1.48 24.21 -23.80
C ALA A 649 -1.73 22.80 -24.35
N THR A 650 -1.78 22.68 -25.67
CA THR A 650 -1.53 21.43 -26.39
C THR A 650 -0.23 21.62 -27.16
N VAL A 651 0.67 20.65 -27.07
CA VAL A 651 1.97 20.67 -27.73
C VAL A 651 2.17 19.43 -28.57
N ASP A 652 2.73 19.63 -29.76
CA ASP A 652 3.17 18.58 -30.67
C ASP A 652 4.70 18.54 -30.61
N ILE A 653 5.25 17.41 -30.15
CA ILE A 653 6.67 17.21 -29.88
C ILE A 653 7.24 16.23 -30.90
N ASP A 654 8.34 16.59 -31.55
CA ASP A 654 9.06 15.70 -32.48
C ASP A 654 9.55 14.44 -31.75
N THR A 655 9.22 13.27 -32.30
CA THR A 655 9.58 11.95 -31.73
C THR A 655 11.08 11.73 -31.53
N GLY A 656 11.94 12.47 -32.25
CA GLY A 656 13.40 12.40 -32.12
C GLY A 656 13.98 13.29 -31.01
N THR A 657 13.14 14.02 -30.27
CA THR A 657 13.56 14.99 -29.25
C THR A 657 13.00 14.63 -27.87
N THR A 658 13.61 15.18 -26.80
CA THR A 658 13.03 15.05 -25.46
C THR A 658 11.76 15.91 -25.37
N PRO A 659 10.61 15.36 -24.92
CA PRO A 659 9.43 16.14 -24.61
C PRO A 659 9.71 17.22 -23.58
N THR A 660 9.47 18.47 -23.96
CA THR A 660 9.64 19.62 -23.07
C THR A 660 8.56 20.65 -23.31
N PHE A 661 8.24 21.42 -22.27
CA PHE A 661 7.35 22.56 -22.35
C PHE A 661 7.89 23.72 -21.50
N VAL A 662 7.87 24.93 -22.08
CA VAL A 662 8.26 26.17 -21.39
C VAL A 662 7.01 26.99 -21.13
N ASP A 663 6.65 27.20 -19.87
CA ASP A 663 5.51 28.05 -19.52
C ASP A 663 5.91 29.52 -19.58
N THR A 664 5.69 30.15 -20.73
CA THR A 664 5.98 31.58 -20.95
C THR A 664 5.02 32.52 -20.24
N SER A 665 3.91 32.01 -19.68
CA SER A 665 2.91 32.81 -18.98
C SER A 665 3.22 33.04 -17.50
N VAL A 666 4.22 32.36 -16.95
CA VAL A 666 4.65 32.50 -15.55
C VAL A 666 6.12 32.88 -15.45
N ILE A 667 6.45 33.78 -14.52
CA ILE A 667 7.85 34.08 -14.17
C ILE A 667 8.27 33.09 -13.07
N SER A 668 9.41 32.43 -13.25
CA SER A 668 9.93 31.46 -12.29
C SER A 668 10.94 32.07 -11.34
N GLY A 669 11.03 31.49 -10.15
CA GLY A 669 12.05 31.80 -9.14
C GLY A 669 13.32 30.96 -9.19
N CYS A 670 13.46 29.99 -10.11
CA CYS A 670 14.71 29.22 -10.15
C CYS A 670 15.91 30.15 -10.43
N TYR A 671 16.96 30.05 -9.60
CA TYR A 671 18.18 30.88 -9.57
C TYR A 671 18.14 32.22 -8.81
N LEU A 672 17.35 32.34 -7.76
CA LEU A 672 17.72 33.23 -6.66
C LEU A 672 18.50 32.41 -5.62
N PRO A 673 19.81 32.67 -5.39
CA PRO A 673 20.51 32.08 -4.26
C PRO A 673 19.76 32.43 -2.96
N ASP A 674 19.66 31.48 -2.03
CA ASP A 674 19.03 31.69 -0.73
C ASP A 674 19.44 33.05 -0.13
N GLY A 675 18.48 33.96 -0.04
CA GLY A 675 18.64 35.23 0.67
C GLY A 675 19.10 36.46 -0.12
N GLU A 676 19.36 36.40 -1.43
CA GLU A 676 19.65 37.61 -2.23
C GLU A 676 18.51 37.97 -3.21
N CYS A 677 17.43 38.53 -2.68
CA CYS A 677 16.38 39.14 -3.49
C CYS A 677 16.83 40.54 -4.00
N PRO A 678 16.63 40.90 -5.29
CA PRO A 678 16.75 42.28 -5.76
C PRO A 678 15.83 43.23 -4.96
N PRO A 679 16.03 44.57 -4.99
CA PRO A 679 15.45 45.54 -4.04
C PRO A 679 13.91 45.69 -4.06
N TYR A 680 13.18 44.86 -4.79
CA TYR A 680 11.72 44.83 -4.82
C TYR A 680 11.28 43.38 -4.58
N CYS A 681 10.85 43.05 -3.36
CA CYS A 681 10.42 41.71 -3.02
C CYS A 681 9.20 41.30 -3.86
N TRP A 682 9.33 40.16 -4.52
CA TRP A 682 8.29 39.52 -5.31
C TRP A 682 7.61 38.47 -4.43
N ILE A 683 6.29 38.33 -4.53
CA ILE A 683 5.57 37.27 -3.80
C ILE A 683 5.81 35.95 -4.55
N GLU A 684 6.40 34.98 -3.87
CA GLU A 684 6.52 33.61 -4.35
C GLU A 684 5.19 32.86 -4.17
N TYR A 685 4.89 31.95 -5.09
CA TYR A 685 3.73 31.07 -4.99
C TYR A 685 4.01 29.71 -5.63
N PRO A 686 3.45 28.62 -5.10
CA PRO A 686 3.66 27.28 -5.64
C PRO A 686 2.95 27.12 -6.99
N ILE A 687 3.58 26.35 -7.87
CA ILE A 687 3.03 25.91 -9.15
C ILE A 687 3.19 24.40 -9.24
N ARG A 688 2.15 23.69 -9.70
CA ARG A 688 2.28 22.29 -10.14
C ARG A 688 1.89 22.15 -11.60
N TYR A 689 2.59 21.29 -12.32
CA TYR A 689 2.26 20.88 -13.68
C TYR A 689 1.88 19.42 -13.74
N ARG A 690 1.00 19.08 -14.69
CA ARG A 690 0.65 17.71 -15.10
C ARG A 690 0.52 17.66 -16.62
N VAL A 691 0.71 16.48 -17.19
CA VAL A 691 0.70 16.24 -18.64
C VAL A 691 -0.25 15.09 -18.96
N GLN A 692 -0.96 15.16 -20.08
CA GLN A 692 -1.70 14.03 -20.67
C GLN A 692 -1.16 13.72 -22.06
N ALA A 693 -1.06 12.44 -22.39
CA ALA A 693 -0.80 11.97 -23.75
C ALA A 693 -2.09 12.05 -24.57
N VAL A 694 -1.97 12.24 -25.88
CA VAL A 694 -3.09 12.16 -26.82
C VAL A 694 -2.67 11.33 -28.03
N ASP A 695 -3.33 10.20 -28.24
CA ASP A 695 -3.06 9.27 -29.35
C ASP A 695 -3.57 9.81 -30.70
N VAL A 696 -3.50 9.03 -31.78
CA VAL A 696 -4.01 9.41 -33.11
C VAL A 696 -5.54 9.48 -33.21
N TYR A 697 -6.26 8.81 -32.31
CA TYR A 697 -7.72 8.75 -32.25
C TYR A 697 -8.34 9.91 -31.44
N ASP A 698 -7.48 10.77 -30.87
CA ASP A 698 -7.81 11.90 -30.00
C ASP A 698 -8.30 11.49 -28.60
N ASP A 699 -8.07 10.24 -28.21
CA ASP A 699 -8.23 9.80 -26.82
C ASP A 699 -7.06 10.33 -26.00
N ALA A 700 -7.37 10.74 -24.76
CA ALA A 700 -6.40 11.35 -23.87
C ALA A 700 -6.19 10.45 -22.67
N SER A 701 -4.92 10.25 -22.30
CA SER A 701 -4.62 9.50 -21.09
C SER A 701 -4.97 10.27 -19.82
N VAL A 702 -5.02 9.58 -18.69
CA VAL A 702 -5.06 10.21 -17.36
C VAL A 702 -3.88 11.17 -17.14
N LEU A 703 -4.07 12.12 -16.23
CA LEU A 703 -3.01 13.07 -15.87
C LEU A 703 -1.80 12.33 -15.29
N SER A 704 -0.61 12.66 -15.78
CA SER A 704 0.67 12.22 -15.20
C SER A 704 0.75 12.51 -13.70
N ASP A 705 1.77 11.99 -13.03
CA ASP A 705 2.19 12.56 -11.75
C ASP A 705 2.52 14.05 -11.90
N PHE A 706 2.47 14.79 -10.81
CA PHE A 706 2.73 16.23 -10.86
C PHE A 706 4.20 16.55 -10.62
N VAL A 707 4.65 17.68 -11.14
CA VAL A 707 5.91 18.29 -10.73
C VAL A 707 5.68 19.69 -10.21
N LYS A 708 6.36 20.06 -9.12
CA LYS A 708 6.27 21.37 -8.49
C LYS A 708 7.40 22.30 -8.92
N THR A 709 7.11 23.60 -8.95
CA THR A 709 8.10 24.68 -9.05
C THR A 709 7.57 25.94 -8.38
N THR A 710 8.35 27.02 -8.39
CA THR A 710 8.02 28.29 -7.74
C THR A 710 7.81 29.40 -8.76
N GLY A 711 6.63 30.02 -8.71
CA GLY A 711 6.29 31.23 -9.45
C GLY A 711 6.59 32.49 -8.67
N ILE A 712 6.78 33.59 -9.40
CA ILE A 712 7.09 34.90 -8.83
C ILE A 712 6.13 35.97 -9.41
N ARG A 713 5.62 36.88 -8.56
CA ARG A 713 4.82 38.07 -8.96
C ARG A 713 5.24 39.36 -8.25
N THR A 714 5.06 40.52 -8.88
CA THR A 714 5.43 41.83 -8.28
C THR A 714 4.46 42.23 -7.17
N GLN A 715 4.97 42.84 -6.08
CA GLN A 715 4.10 43.57 -5.14
C GLN A 715 3.64 44.91 -5.76
N PRO A 716 2.36 45.28 -5.69
CA PRO A 716 1.93 46.62 -6.06
C PRO A 716 2.57 47.64 -5.11
N SER A 717 3.29 48.60 -5.69
CA SER A 717 3.98 49.65 -4.93
C SER A 717 3.01 50.78 -4.58
N GLY A 718 2.58 50.82 -3.31
CA GLY A 718 2.06 52.04 -2.67
C GLY A 718 0.54 52.08 -2.38
N PRO A 719 0.11 52.87 -1.37
CA PRO A 719 -1.28 52.98 -0.96
C PRO A 719 -2.04 53.90 -1.93
N GLY A 720 -2.65 53.33 -2.95
CA GLY A 720 -3.51 54.07 -3.89
C GLY A 720 -3.21 53.80 -5.35
N GLY A 721 -3.45 52.58 -5.82
CA GLY A 721 -3.47 52.20 -7.24
C GLY A 721 -4.43 51.02 -7.39
N GLY A 722 -5.43 51.19 -8.25
CA GLY A 722 -6.63 50.35 -8.32
C GLY A 722 -6.42 48.87 -8.63
N GLU A 723 -7.42 48.10 -8.21
CA GLU A 723 -7.63 46.67 -8.46
C GLU A 723 -7.55 46.33 -9.96
N GLU A 724 -6.47 45.67 -10.37
CA GLU A 724 -6.53 44.54 -11.30
C GLU A 724 -5.56 43.47 -10.76
N ASP A 725 -6.14 42.51 -10.05
CA ASP A 725 -5.46 41.36 -9.44
C ASP A 725 -4.97 40.45 -10.59
N GLU A 726 -3.72 40.61 -11.05
CA GLU A 726 -3.03 39.66 -11.94
C GLU A 726 -2.68 38.34 -11.20
N ARG A 727 -3.61 37.80 -10.40
CA ARG A 727 -3.61 36.36 -10.14
C ARG A 727 -3.98 35.70 -11.46
N PRO A 728 -3.24 34.69 -11.96
CA PRO A 728 -3.90 33.69 -12.79
C PRO A 728 -5.07 33.18 -11.94
N VAL A 729 -6.31 33.42 -12.36
CA VAL A 729 -7.49 33.13 -11.55
C VAL A 729 -7.51 31.64 -11.23
N ASN A 730 -7.11 31.33 -10.00
CA ASN A 730 -7.49 30.18 -9.18
C ASN A 730 -7.39 30.63 -7.71
N GLY A 731 -8.11 31.71 -7.37
CA GLY A 731 -8.26 32.22 -6.01
C GLY A 731 -9.40 31.49 -5.28
N ASN A 732 -9.04 30.70 -4.28
CA ASN A 732 -9.88 29.80 -3.50
C ASN A 732 -11.05 30.46 -2.76
N GLY A 733 -12.19 29.77 -2.84
CA GLY A 733 -13.33 29.82 -1.95
C GLY A 733 -14.31 28.75 -2.43
N LEU A 734 -14.46 27.66 -1.69
CA LEU A 734 -15.44 26.59 -1.91
C LEU A 734 -16.87 27.14 -1.71
N ASP A 735 -17.31 28.10 -2.52
CA ASP A 735 -18.72 28.38 -2.70
C ASP A 735 -19.25 27.31 -3.66
N ILE A 736 -19.49 26.12 -3.09
CA ILE A 736 -20.35 25.13 -3.72
C ILE A 736 -21.66 25.87 -4.02
N PRO A 737 -22.06 25.98 -5.30
CA PRO A 737 -23.29 26.67 -5.65
C PRO A 737 -24.44 26.12 -4.84
N THR A 738 -25.31 26.95 -4.27
CA THR A 738 -26.45 26.43 -3.49
C THR A 738 -27.60 25.94 -4.39
N THR A 739 -27.53 26.24 -5.69
CA THR A 739 -28.55 25.91 -6.69
C THR A 739 -27.94 25.47 -7.99
N PHE A 740 -28.66 24.60 -8.71
CA PHE A 740 -28.33 24.29 -10.10
C PHE A 740 -28.53 25.52 -11.00
N ALA A 741 -27.62 25.76 -11.94
CA ALA A 741 -27.79 26.82 -12.94
C ALA A 741 -27.12 26.47 -14.28
N LEU A 742 -27.76 26.82 -15.41
CA LEU A 742 -27.11 26.88 -16.73
C LEU A 742 -27.01 28.34 -17.19
N LYS A 743 -25.79 28.83 -17.40
CA LYS A 743 -25.55 30.22 -17.82
C LYS A 743 -25.59 30.35 -19.34
N GLN A 744 -25.84 31.57 -19.79
CA GLN A 744 -25.81 31.91 -21.21
C GLN A 744 -24.38 31.73 -21.75
N ASN A 745 -24.23 31.08 -22.90
CA ASN A 745 -22.94 30.89 -23.53
C ASN A 745 -22.31 32.24 -23.90
N PHE A 746 -20.99 32.36 -23.79
CA PHE A 746 -20.26 33.57 -24.15
C PHE A 746 -18.97 33.25 -24.92
N PRO A 747 -18.68 33.94 -26.04
CA PRO A 747 -19.54 34.95 -26.70
C PRO A 747 -20.85 34.37 -27.26
N ASN A 748 -21.89 35.20 -27.44
CA ASN A 748 -23.11 34.84 -28.16
C ASN A 748 -23.65 36.10 -28.88
N PRO A 749 -23.57 36.21 -30.22
CA PRO A 749 -23.17 35.18 -31.17
C PRO A 749 -21.70 34.75 -31.06
N PHE A 750 -21.38 33.53 -31.46
CA PHE A 750 -20.02 32.97 -31.40
C PHE A 750 -19.48 32.58 -32.78
N ASN A 751 -18.15 32.57 -32.96
CA ASN A 751 -17.47 32.15 -34.19
C ASN A 751 -16.04 31.61 -33.93
N PRO A 752 -15.76 30.33 -34.19
CA PRO A 752 -16.66 29.19 -34.06
C PRO A 752 -16.69 28.64 -32.61
N SER A 753 -16.02 29.27 -31.65
CA SER A 753 -15.95 28.81 -30.25
C SER A 753 -16.73 29.69 -29.27
N THR A 754 -17.35 29.06 -28.28
CA THR A 754 -18.01 29.71 -27.14
C THR A 754 -17.79 28.90 -25.88
N ASN A 755 -17.87 29.54 -24.72
CA ASN A 755 -17.90 28.83 -23.44
C ASN A 755 -19.35 28.70 -22.93
N ILE A 756 -19.68 27.57 -22.33
CA ILE A 756 -20.93 27.30 -21.62
C ILE A 756 -20.57 27.08 -20.15
N GLN A 757 -21.23 27.80 -19.25
CA GLN A 757 -21.00 27.68 -17.81
C GLN A 757 -22.23 27.10 -17.11
N PHE A 758 -22.02 26.22 -16.12
CA PHE A 758 -23.08 25.64 -15.31
C PHE A 758 -22.63 25.38 -13.88
N ASP A 759 -23.58 25.42 -12.95
CA ASP A 759 -23.34 25.32 -11.50
C ASP A 759 -24.09 24.10 -10.94
N LEU A 760 -23.45 23.30 -10.09
CA LEU A 760 -23.99 22.08 -9.46
C LEU A 760 -23.88 22.18 -7.93
N PRO A 761 -24.98 22.08 -7.17
CA PRO A 761 -24.96 22.13 -5.71
C PRO A 761 -24.61 20.82 -5.01
N LYS A 762 -24.54 19.72 -5.77
CA LYS A 762 -24.21 18.38 -5.27
C LYS A 762 -23.70 17.52 -6.42
N ASP A 763 -23.00 16.46 -6.06
CA ASP A 763 -22.51 15.44 -7.00
C ASP A 763 -23.68 14.80 -7.75
N VAL A 764 -23.62 14.82 -9.08
CA VAL A 764 -24.69 14.30 -9.94
C VAL A 764 -24.20 14.01 -11.35
N TYR A 765 -24.83 13.04 -12.01
CA TYR A 765 -24.58 12.77 -13.43
C TYR A 765 -25.11 13.92 -14.29
N VAL A 766 -24.25 14.51 -15.11
CA VAL A 766 -24.53 15.66 -15.96
C VAL A 766 -24.44 15.27 -17.42
N SER A 767 -25.47 15.63 -18.19
CA SER A 767 -25.47 15.54 -19.65
C SER A 767 -25.74 16.92 -20.25
N ILE A 768 -24.81 17.44 -21.05
CA ILE A 768 -24.99 18.67 -21.83
C ILE A 768 -24.96 18.32 -23.31
N LYS A 769 -26.05 18.60 -24.00
CA LYS A 769 -26.24 18.25 -25.42
C LYS A 769 -26.68 19.46 -26.23
N VAL A 770 -26.25 19.52 -27.47
CA VAL A 770 -26.59 20.56 -28.44
C VAL A 770 -27.59 20.02 -29.45
N TYR A 771 -28.59 20.83 -29.76
CA TYR A 771 -29.68 20.54 -30.68
C TYR A 771 -29.79 21.63 -31.75
N ASP A 772 -30.16 21.23 -32.96
CA ASP A 772 -30.58 22.16 -34.00
C ASP A 772 -32.02 22.67 -33.79
N ILE A 773 -32.48 23.57 -34.66
CA ILE A 773 -33.83 24.15 -34.59
C ILE A 773 -34.96 23.12 -34.76
N LEU A 774 -34.67 21.94 -35.32
CA LEU A 774 -35.61 20.83 -35.48
C LEU A 774 -35.61 19.89 -34.27
N GLY A 775 -34.78 20.15 -33.26
CA GLY A 775 -34.65 19.32 -32.07
C GLY A 775 -33.78 18.07 -32.27
N ARG A 776 -33.02 17.99 -33.36
CA ARG A 776 -32.06 16.89 -33.57
C ARG A 776 -30.79 17.18 -32.78
N GLU A 777 -30.30 16.18 -32.05
CA GLU A 777 -29.02 16.26 -31.37
C GLU A 777 -27.89 16.34 -32.41
N VAL A 778 -27.02 17.35 -32.27
CA VAL A 778 -25.90 17.60 -33.19
C VAL A 778 -24.53 17.52 -32.50
N ALA A 779 -24.50 17.54 -31.16
CA ALA A 779 -23.30 17.29 -30.36
C ALA A 779 -23.68 16.92 -28.92
N THR A 780 -22.85 16.10 -28.27
CA THR A 780 -22.83 15.95 -26.81
C THR A 780 -21.54 16.59 -26.30
N ILE A 781 -21.64 17.49 -25.33
CA ILE A 781 -20.50 18.26 -24.77
C ILE A 781 -20.03 17.68 -23.43
N VAL A 782 -20.96 17.20 -22.61
CA VAL A 782 -20.69 16.57 -21.30
C VAL A 782 -21.63 15.38 -21.15
N ASN A 783 -21.14 14.25 -20.63
CA ASN A 783 -21.97 13.07 -20.34
C ASN A 783 -21.32 12.17 -19.28
N GLU A 784 -21.19 12.67 -18.05
CA GLU A 784 -20.42 12.00 -16.99
C GLU A 784 -20.89 12.42 -15.59
N LEU A 785 -20.40 11.74 -14.55
CA LEU A 785 -20.60 12.16 -13.15
C LEU A 785 -19.73 13.38 -12.84
N ARG A 786 -20.33 14.48 -12.38
CA ARG A 786 -19.59 15.68 -11.94
C ARG A 786 -19.92 15.99 -10.47
N LYS A 787 -18.90 16.37 -9.70
CA LYS A 787 -19.04 16.76 -8.29
C LYS A 787 -19.77 18.11 -8.14
N ALA A 788 -20.11 18.49 -6.92
CA ALA A 788 -20.63 19.83 -6.63
C ALA A 788 -19.58 20.90 -7.01
N GLY A 789 -19.97 21.92 -7.76
CA GLY A 789 -19.03 22.92 -8.25
C GLY A 789 -19.57 23.78 -9.39
N SER A 790 -18.80 24.79 -9.80
CA SER A 790 -19.07 25.61 -10.98
C SER A 790 -18.13 25.20 -12.12
N TYR A 791 -18.69 24.99 -13.31
CA TYR A 791 -17.99 24.43 -14.46
C TYR A 791 -18.07 25.35 -15.66
N ILE A 792 -16.97 25.48 -16.41
CA ILE A 792 -16.92 26.18 -17.70
C ILE A 792 -16.39 25.21 -18.75
N ILE A 793 -17.16 24.97 -19.80
CA ILE A 793 -16.83 24.05 -20.89
C ILE A 793 -16.78 24.82 -22.22
N SER A 794 -15.79 24.52 -23.06
CA SER A 794 -15.68 25.12 -24.40
C SER A 794 -16.48 24.30 -25.41
N PHE A 795 -17.19 24.96 -26.30
CA PHE A 795 -17.93 24.36 -27.41
C PHE A 795 -17.46 24.95 -28.73
N ASN A 796 -17.04 24.09 -29.65
CA ASN A 796 -16.58 24.47 -30.99
C ASN A 796 -17.60 24.03 -32.05
N GLY A 797 -18.30 25.00 -32.63
CA GLY A 797 -19.29 24.83 -33.69
C GLY A 797 -18.72 24.80 -35.12
N SER A 798 -17.41 24.63 -35.31
CA SER A 798 -16.77 24.65 -36.64
C SER A 798 -17.34 23.62 -37.62
N LYS A 799 -17.83 22.48 -37.13
CA LYS A 799 -18.50 21.44 -37.93
C LYS A 799 -19.99 21.71 -38.17
N LEU A 800 -20.55 22.78 -37.60
CA LEU A 800 -21.96 23.15 -37.71
C LEU A 800 -22.16 24.32 -38.69
N SER A 801 -23.31 24.42 -39.34
CA SER A 801 -23.68 25.57 -40.18
C SER A 801 -23.96 26.83 -39.34
N SER A 802 -23.77 28.04 -39.87
CA SER A 802 -24.25 29.25 -39.19
C SER A 802 -25.76 29.15 -38.94
N GLY A 803 -26.21 29.49 -37.73
CA GLY A 803 -27.59 29.28 -37.34
C GLY A 803 -27.83 29.30 -35.84
N ILE A 804 -29.10 29.13 -35.48
CA ILE A 804 -29.55 29.05 -34.09
C ILE A 804 -29.47 27.59 -33.63
N TYR A 805 -28.83 27.39 -32.48
CA TYR A 805 -28.74 26.12 -31.79
C TYR A 805 -29.27 26.26 -30.36
N TYR A 806 -29.65 25.14 -29.77
CA TYR A 806 -30.03 25.06 -28.36
C TYR A 806 -29.09 24.11 -27.65
N TYR A 807 -28.64 24.46 -26.45
CA TYR A 807 -27.93 23.53 -25.58
C TYR A 807 -28.74 23.28 -24.32
N LYS A 808 -28.77 22.04 -23.88
CA LYS A 808 -29.59 21.57 -22.77
C LYS A 808 -28.73 20.82 -21.78
N ILE A 809 -28.84 21.18 -20.51
CA ILE A 809 -28.26 20.41 -19.40
C ILE A 809 -29.34 19.51 -18.79
N LYS A 810 -28.94 18.30 -18.38
CA LYS A 810 -29.69 17.42 -17.49
C LYS A 810 -28.76 17.00 -16.35
N ALA A 811 -29.09 17.37 -15.12
CA ALA A 811 -28.33 17.05 -13.91
C ALA A 811 -29.30 16.52 -12.84
N GLY A 812 -29.46 15.20 -12.76
CA GLY A 812 -30.52 14.57 -11.96
C GLY A 812 -31.92 15.01 -12.41
N ASN A 813 -32.66 15.72 -11.54
CA ASN A 813 -33.98 16.29 -11.85
C ASN A 813 -33.91 17.70 -12.47
N PHE A 814 -32.74 18.33 -12.48
CA PHE A 814 -32.57 19.66 -13.06
C PHE A 814 -32.43 19.56 -14.58
N VAL A 815 -33.25 20.33 -15.29
CA VAL A 815 -33.21 20.43 -16.75
C VAL A 815 -33.37 21.89 -17.15
N GLU A 816 -32.39 22.43 -17.85
CA GLU A 816 -32.43 23.80 -18.39
C GLU A 816 -31.94 23.82 -19.83
N THR A 817 -32.49 24.73 -20.65
CA THR A 817 -32.14 24.87 -22.06
C THR A 817 -31.90 26.34 -22.39
N LYS A 818 -30.83 26.62 -23.14
CA LYS A 818 -30.44 27.97 -23.57
C LYS A 818 -30.20 27.98 -25.08
N LYS A 819 -30.29 29.16 -25.67
CA LYS A 819 -30.15 29.40 -27.11
C LYS A 819 -28.78 30.01 -27.40
N MET A 820 -28.09 29.50 -28.41
CA MET A 820 -26.83 30.06 -28.93
C MET A 820 -26.94 30.34 -30.43
N LEU A 821 -26.21 31.35 -30.92
CA LEU A 821 -26.18 31.76 -32.31
C LEU A 821 -24.76 31.64 -32.85
N LEU A 822 -24.54 30.71 -33.79
CA LEU A 822 -23.28 30.55 -34.50
C LEU A 822 -23.29 31.44 -35.74
N ILE A 823 -22.30 32.33 -35.87
CA ILE A 823 -22.04 33.12 -37.09
C ILE A 823 -20.69 32.63 -37.63
N LYS A 824 -20.62 32.29 -38.92
CA LYS A 824 -19.35 31.95 -39.58
C LYS A 824 -18.92 33.09 -40.47
#